data_AF-A0A168H7H6-F1
#
_entry.id   AF-A0A168H7H6-F1
#
_cell.length_a   1.000
_cell.length_b   1.000
_cell.length_c   1.000
_cell.angle_alpha   90.00
_cell.angle_beta   90.00
_cell.angle_gamma   90.00
#
_symmetry.space_group_name_H-M   'P 1'
#
loop_
_entity.id
_entity.type
_entity.pdbx_description
1 polymer ?
#
loop_
_entity_poly.entity_id
_entity_poly.type
_entity_poly.pdbx_seq_one_letter_code
_entity_poly.pdbx_strand_id
1 'polypeptide(L)'
;MPKLDISLCMIMKDEELHLERCLASIHHLVSEIIIADTGSDDESVSIARKFGAQVMHIPWEDDFSKVRNIVLKQASCPWILVLDADEQTDNWQLEELSTLLNTHDNNYGYFISLRSYVGEILDHNYVTDSVCRLFRNDKRITYCDRIHESVAPSIWEIPDANITNSQLRIKHFGYLQHELDRKDKGNRNLSIIQHSLQQQPDHLPLLYALGTEYYQLGNYEEAVKVLLPLLQQLPPHTGFTSDIYLKSAYALQMCKQLEQSEHILLEGARLYPDFTDLLETYALLLAEQGRFSQSYEYLQKALSVGDVSIQYSSSSGSGTYRTHWIAGKVCEQMLLFEEALSHYEQSLEFRSNYVPTWKSIVPLCLLSNQFPRLLLITAKYHKSLNPDILMFLTPSALNSRSAPWIAQLRSYLPTEPATIIDTLLIQQHGNHQECCKRLEELLLTFPNHPMILSYLWAITYESEGPQAAIHWMNELIHLKSEMITLQLRLEDHFEYPLNQQTLEYCIQLLIQTGSWNTLLTLFRNSSPDIRWSILPQSTLAGLLQSPLAVQQQWCQIFSQQSHQSNNVQTDEETRISYETSEWLYYASIAQACGETSEMNGRIEDALRLSGESIPLVALAYYKLQHIDPLDSSHIPKGSICWPLLFRSYIDI
;
A
#
# COMPACT_ATOMS: atom_id res chain seq x y z
N MET A 1 -27.38 -19.64 25.74
CA MET A 1 -26.32 -18.98 26.52
C MET A 1 -26.92 -17.74 27.17
N PRO A 2 -26.45 -17.30 28.35
CA PRO A 2 -26.93 -16.05 28.93
C PRO A 2 -26.60 -14.88 27.99
N LYS A 3 -27.60 -14.03 27.74
CA LYS A 3 -27.45 -12.76 27.01
C LYS A 3 -27.22 -11.65 28.02
N LEU A 4 -26.57 -10.57 27.58
CA LEU A 4 -26.38 -9.37 28.39
C LEU A 4 -27.58 -8.44 28.21
N ASP A 5 -27.91 -7.70 29.26
CA ASP A 5 -28.98 -6.69 29.25
C ASP A 5 -28.54 -5.46 28.44
N ILE A 6 -28.47 -5.65 27.13
CA ILE A 6 -28.13 -4.68 26.11
C ILE A 6 -29.24 -4.68 25.05
N SER A 7 -29.72 -3.50 24.71
CA SER A 7 -30.58 -3.24 23.56
C SER A 7 -29.71 -2.90 22.36
N LEU A 8 -29.73 -3.73 21.31
CA LEU A 8 -29.16 -3.34 20.02
C LEU A 8 -30.17 -2.45 19.28
N CYS A 9 -29.80 -1.21 19.03
CA CYS A 9 -30.61 -0.22 18.32
C CYS A 9 -29.98 0.11 16.96
N MET A 10 -30.74 -0.06 15.88
CA MET A 10 -30.26 0.20 14.52
C MET A 10 -31.26 1.03 13.72
N ILE A 11 -30.75 1.71 12.69
CA ILE A 11 -31.53 2.26 11.60
C ILE A 11 -31.05 1.60 10.31
N MET A 12 -31.95 1.32 9.37
CA MET A 12 -31.57 0.69 8.10
C MET A 12 -32.47 1.12 6.95
N LYS A 13 -31.92 1.05 5.74
CA LYS A 13 -32.64 1.10 4.48
C LYS A 13 -31.83 0.37 3.41
N ASP A 14 -32.40 -0.67 2.79
CA ASP A 14 -31.79 -1.41 1.68
C ASP A 14 -30.38 -1.99 2.00
N GLU A 15 -30.29 -2.80 3.06
CA GLU A 15 -29.05 -3.35 3.62
C GLU A 15 -28.97 -4.90 3.56
N GLU A 16 -29.66 -5.57 2.64
CA GLU A 16 -29.69 -7.05 2.57
C GLU A 16 -28.29 -7.68 2.45
N LEU A 17 -27.34 -6.96 1.86
CA LEU A 17 -25.96 -7.41 1.63
C LEU A 17 -25.08 -7.38 2.88
N HIS A 18 -25.44 -6.65 3.93
CA HIS A 18 -24.61 -6.47 5.13
C HIS A 18 -25.29 -6.85 6.43
N LEU A 19 -26.61 -6.69 6.50
CA LEU A 19 -27.37 -6.84 7.73
C LEU A 19 -27.19 -8.21 8.39
N GLU A 20 -27.15 -9.29 7.59
CA GLU A 20 -26.93 -10.64 8.11
C GLU A 20 -25.56 -10.77 8.81
N ARG A 21 -24.49 -10.25 8.19
CA ARG A 21 -23.14 -10.24 8.79
C ARG A 21 -23.10 -9.42 10.08
N CYS A 22 -23.72 -8.25 10.08
CA CYS A 22 -23.80 -7.38 11.25
C CYS A 22 -24.50 -8.10 12.42
N LEU A 23 -25.73 -8.57 12.20
CA LEU A 23 -26.53 -9.23 13.23
C LEU A 23 -25.92 -10.56 13.70
N ALA A 24 -25.35 -11.36 12.78
CA ALA A 24 -24.65 -12.59 13.13
C ALA A 24 -23.53 -12.34 14.16
N SER A 25 -22.83 -11.21 14.04
CA SER A 25 -21.72 -10.86 14.94
C SER A 25 -22.13 -10.56 16.39
N ILE A 26 -23.38 -10.16 16.64
CA ILE A 26 -23.76 -9.57 17.94
C ILE A 26 -25.04 -10.14 18.56
N HIS A 27 -25.95 -10.74 17.77
CA HIS A 27 -27.27 -11.20 18.24
C HIS A 27 -27.23 -12.20 19.41
N HIS A 28 -26.12 -12.92 19.55
CA HIS A 28 -25.91 -13.92 20.58
C HIS A 28 -25.50 -13.31 21.94
N LEU A 29 -25.10 -12.04 21.97
CA LEU A 29 -24.69 -11.31 23.18
C LEU A 29 -25.79 -10.36 23.71
N VAL A 30 -26.72 -9.91 22.88
CA VAL A 30 -27.73 -8.88 23.24
C VAL A 30 -29.10 -9.49 23.55
N SER A 31 -29.77 -8.95 24.57
CA SER A 31 -31.10 -9.40 25.03
C SER A 31 -32.23 -9.00 24.07
N GLU A 32 -32.12 -7.86 23.40
CA GLU A 32 -33.11 -7.41 22.42
C GLU A 32 -32.47 -6.68 21.22
N ILE A 33 -33.17 -6.70 20.09
CA ILE A 33 -32.76 -6.04 18.84
C ILE A 33 -33.96 -5.22 18.35
N ILE A 34 -33.75 -3.92 18.14
CA ILE A 34 -34.76 -2.96 17.74
C ILE A 34 -34.22 -2.20 16.52
N ILE A 35 -34.97 -2.24 15.43
CA ILE A 35 -34.53 -1.67 14.15
C ILE A 35 -35.62 -0.75 13.60
N ALA A 36 -35.26 0.49 13.28
CA ALA A 36 -36.09 1.33 12.42
C ALA A 36 -35.73 1.12 10.96
N ASP A 37 -36.71 0.65 10.19
CA ASP A 37 -36.67 0.62 8.74
C ASP A 37 -37.22 1.95 8.19
N THR A 38 -36.40 2.64 7.39
CA THR A 38 -36.77 3.95 6.83
C THR A 38 -37.33 3.88 5.41
N GLY A 39 -37.69 2.67 4.97
CA GLY A 39 -38.35 2.39 3.70
C GLY A 39 -37.51 1.49 2.81
N SER A 40 -37.12 0.31 3.31
CA SER A 40 -36.44 -0.72 2.50
C SER A 40 -37.41 -1.38 1.52
N ASP A 41 -36.95 -1.61 0.30
CA ASP A 41 -37.66 -2.33 -0.75
C ASP A 41 -37.01 -3.71 -1.07
N ASP A 42 -35.95 -4.06 -0.33
CA ASP A 42 -35.20 -5.32 -0.44
C ASP A 42 -35.52 -6.33 0.69
N GLU A 43 -34.71 -7.39 0.83
CA GLU A 43 -34.92 -8.43 1.86
C GLU A 43 -34.49 -8.03 3.28
N SER A 44 -34.06 -6.78 3.53
CA SER A 44 -33.55 -6.32 4.84
C SER A 44 -34.51 -6.61 6.00
N VAL A 45 -35.80 -6.32 5.82
CA VAL A 45 -36.81 -6.54 6.86
C VAL A 45 -37.00 -8.03 7.15
N SER A 46 -36.91 -8.88 6.12
CA SER A 46 -37.03 -10.32 6.28
C SER A 46 -35.82 -10.89 7.03
N ILE A 47 -34.62 -10.41 6.71
CA ILE A 47 -33.36 -10.74 7.40
C ILE A 47 -33.43 -10.31 8.86
N ALA A 48 -33.77 -9.06 9.16
CA ALA A 48 -33.92 -8.56 10.53
C ALA A 48 -34.83 -9.44 11.40
N ARG A 49 -36.00 -9.81 10.86
CA ARG A 49 -36.97 -10.67 11.57
C ARG A 49 -36.44 -12.07 11.84
N LYS A 50 -35.61 -12.65 10.97
CA LYS A 50 -34.96 -13.96 11.21
C LYS A 50 -34.06 -13.95 12.44
N PHE A 51 -33.44 -12.80 12.76
CA PHE A 51 -32.64 -12.61 13.97
C PHE A 51 -33.47 -12.25 15.22
N GLY A 52 -34.80 -12.20 15.11
CA GLY A 52 -35.68 -11.84 16.22
C GLY A 52 -35.77 -10.33 16.48
N ALA A 53 -35.40 -9.50 15.51
CA ALA A 53 -35.49 -8.05 15.64
C ALA A 53 -36.96 -7.57 15.66
N GLN A 54 -37.22 -6.58 16.52
CA GLN A 54 -38.44 -5.78 16.47
C GLN A 54 -38.24 -4.66 15.44
N VAL A 55 -38.90 -4.79 14.29
CA VAL A 55 -38.78 -3.83 13.18
C VAL A 55 -39.94 -2.83 13.24
N MET A 56 -39.61 -1.54 13.29
CA MET A 56 -40.56 -0.43 13.19
C MET A 56 -40.34 0.35 11.90
N HIS A 57 -41.42 0.81 11.27
CA HIS A 57 -41.33 1.61 10.05
C HIS A 57 -41.43 3.10 10.39
N ILE A 58 -40.43 3.88 9.99
CA ILE A 58 -40.35 5.33 10.25
C ILE A 58 -40.08 6.05 8.93
N PRO A 59 -40.91 7.02 8.50
CA PRO A 59 -40.61 7.79 7.30
C PRO A 59 -39.24 8.49 7.38
N TRP A 60 -38.46 8.40 6.30
CA TRP A 60 -37.21 9.15 6.17
C TRP A 60 -37.50 10.65 5.97
N GLU A 61 -36.91 11.50 6.82
CA GLU A 61 -37.08 12.96 6.77
C GLU A 61 -35.73 13.70 6.77
N ASP A 62 -34.70 13.10 6.17
CA ASP A 62 -33.34 13.69 6.07
C ASP A 62 -32.73 14.08 7.43
N ASP A 63 -33.01 13.26 8.47
CA ASP A 63 -32.57 13.49 9.85
C ASP A 63 -32.27 12.15 10.54
N PHE A 64 -30.98 11.80 10.61
CA PHE A 64 -30.52 10.56 11.25
C PHE A 64 -30.82 10.56 12.75
N SER A 65 -30.58 11.69 13.43
CA SER A 65 -30.85 11.86 14.87
C SER A 65 -32.31 11.60 15.21
N LYS A 66 -33.25 12.11 14.40
CA LYS A 66 -34.68 11.93 14.62
C LYS A 66 -35.05 10.45 14.66
N VAL A 67 -34.58 9.67 13.68
CA VAL A 67 -34.87 8.23 13.60
C VAL A 67 -34.21 7.49 14.77
N ARG A 68 -32.91 7.74 15.03
CA ARG A 68 -32.20 7.09 16.15
C ARG A 68 -32.88 7.36 17.49
N ASN A 69 -33.25 8.62 17.77
CA ASN A 69 -33.92 9.00 19.01
C ASN A 69 -35.31 8.36 19.18
N ILE A 70 -36.01 8.01 18.10
CA ILE A 70 -37.27 7.23 18.18
C ILE A 70 -36.97 5.78 18.56
N VAL A 71 -35.93 5.17 17.96
CA VAL A 71 -35.50 3.80 18.28
C VAL A 71 -35.04 3.68 19.74
N LEU A 72 -34.24 4.65 20.24
CA LEU A 72 -33.75 4.63 21.63
C LEU A 72 -34.90 4.56 22.65
N LYS A 73 -36.06 5.17 22.36
CA LYS A 73 -37.22 5.17 23.27
C LYS A 73 -37.90 3.80 23.41
N GLN A 74 -37.63 2.86 22.50
CA GLN A 74 -38.15 1.51 22.57
C GLN A 74 -37.24 0.55 23.35
N ALA A 75 -35.98 0.94 23.60
CA ALA A 75 -35.02 0.14 24.35
C ALA A 75 -35.48 -0.06 25.80
N SER A 76 -35.47 -1.31 26.25
CA SER A 76 -35.88 -1.73 27.59
C SER A 76 -34.71 -2.14 28.50
N CYS A 77 -33.54 -2.45 27.92
CA CYS A 77 -32.37 -2.85 28.69
C CYS A 77 -31.61 -1.65 29.29
N PRO A 78 -30.80 -1.84 30.36
CA PRO A 78 -30.02 -0.76 30.99
C PRO A 78 -28.91 -0.17 30.12
N TRP A 79 -28.48 -0.90 29.10
CA TRP A 79 -27.45 -0.47 28.14
C TRP A 79 -28.00 -0.52 26.72
N ILE A 80 -27.56 0.42 25.92
CA ILE A 80 -27.86 0.52 24.49
C ILE A 80 -26.55 0.38 23.72
N LEU A 81 -26.56 -0.49 22.72
CA LEU A 81 -25.54 -0.57 21.68
C LEU A 81 -26.17 -0.07 20.38
N VAL A 82 -25.48 0.83 19.68
CA VAL A 82 -25.87 1.26 18.33
C VAL A 82 -24.89 0.70 17.32
N LEU A 83 -25.42 0.06 16.27
CA LEU A 83 -24.66 -0.36 15.10
C LEU A 83 -25.39 0.05 13.83
N ASP A 84 -24.60 0.35 12.79
CA ASP A 84 -25.10 0.48 11.43
C ASP A 84 -25.01 -0.87 10.70
N ALA A 85 -25.81 -1.08 9.65
CA ALA A 85 -25.93 -2.40 9.03
C ALA A 85 -24.65 -2.85 8.30
N ASP A 86 -23.81 -1.90 7.89
CA ASP A 86 -22.49 -2.09 7.28
C ASP A 86 -21.35 -2.18 8.33
N GLU A 87 -21.69 -2.27 9.62
CA GLU A 87 -20.76 -2.49 10.73
C GLU A 87 -20.77 -3.96 11.23
N GLN A 88 -19.69 -4.38 11.89
CA GLN A 88 -19.55 -5.70 12.49
C GLN A 88 -18.68 -5.62 13.75
N THR A 89 -19.05 -6.33 14.82
CA THR A 89 -18.17 -6.44 16.00
C THR A 89 -16.94 -7.30 15.72
N ASP A 90 -15.78 -6.91 16.28
CA ASP A 90 -14.52 -7.65 16.10
C ASP A 90 -14.33 -8.71 17.21
N ASN A 91 -15.01 -9.85 17.05
CA ASN A 91 -14.88 -11.03 17.92
C ASN A 91 -15.16 -10.79 19.42
N TRP A 92 -16.13 -9.92 19.73
CA TRP A 92 -16.48 -9.58 21.10
C TRP A 92 -16.87 -10.83 21.91
N GLN A 93 -16.35 -10.94 23.13
CA GLN A 93 -16.64 -12.06 24.03
C GLN A 93 -17.60 -11.65 25.15
N LEU A 94 -18.41 -12.60 25.62
CA LEU A 94 -19.38 -12.38 26.68
C LEU A 94 -18.71 -11.87 27.96
N GLU A 95 -17.57 -12.46 28.33
CA GLU A 95 -16.84 -12.14 29.55
C GLU A 95 -16.26 -10.71 29.53
N GLU A 96 -15.75 -10.29 28.36
CA GLU A 96 -15.20 -8.95 28.16
C GLU A 96 -16.29 -7.89 28.32
N LEU A 97 -17.41 -8.05 27.61
CA LEU A 97 -18.55 -7.13 27.74
C LEU A 97 -19.13 -7.16 29.15
N SER A 98 -19.30 -8.35 29.75
CA SER A 98 -19.84 -8.44 31.11
C SER A 98 -18.97 -7.68 32.12
N THR A 99 -17.65 -7.78 32.00
CA THR A 99 -16.70 -7.04 32.84
C THR A 99 -16.85 -5.53 32.62
N LEU A 100 -16.95 -5.11 31.35
CA LEU A 100 -17.11 -3.70 30.98
C LEU A 100 -18.42 -3.09 31.51
N LEU A 101 -19.51 -3.84 31.50
CA LEU A 101 -20.83 -3.33 31.88
C LEU A 101 -21.10 -3.37 33.40
N ASN A 102 -20.34 -4.18 34.15
CA ASN A 102 -20.48 -4.34 35.60
C ASN A 102 -19.63 -3.36 36.42
N THR A 103 -18.95 -2.40 35.80
CA THR A 103 -18.21 -1.35 36.50
C THR A 103 -19.18 -0.44 37.29
N HIS A 104 -18.85 -0.16 38.55
CA HIS A 104 -19.70 0.61 39.49
C HIS A 104 -19.45 2.13 39.42
N ASP A 105 -18.87 2.58 38.31
CA ASP A 105 -18.47 3.98 38.14
C ASP A 105 -19.63 4.79 37.52
N ASN A 106 -19.56 6.12 37.62
CA ASN A 106 -20.46 7.04 36.91
C ASN A 106 -20.19 7.06 35.38
N ASN A 107 -19.88 5.90 34.80
CA ASN A 107 -19.63 5.75 33.38
C ASN A 107 -20.96 5.53 32.65
N TYR A 108 -21.32 6.50 31.84
CA TYR A 108 -22.56 6.53 31.05
C TYR A 108 -22.34 6.11 29.60
N GLY A 109 -21.09 6.03 29.13
CA GLY A 109 -20.79 5.65 27.76
C GLY A 109 -19.39 5.08 27.58
N TYR A 110 -19.21 4.41 26.45
CA TYR A 110 -17.92 3.92 25.98
C TYR A 110 -17.65 4.43 24.57
N PHE A 111 -16.49 5.06 24.41
CA PHE A 111 -15.87 5.23 23.11
C PHE A 111 -15.33 3.88 22.64
N ILE A 112 -15.71 3.52 21.41
CA ILE A 112 -15.34 2.27 20.74
C ILE A 112 -14.56 2.62 19.49
N SER A 113 -13.48 1.88 19.25
CA SER A 113 -12.67 2.02 18.05
C SER A 113 -13.44 1.52 16.83
N LEU A 114 -13.75 2.41 15.89
CA LEU A 114 -14.40 2.12 14.62
C LEU A 114 -13.37 2.08 13.50
N ARG A 115 -13.09 0.90 12.95
CA ARG A 115 -12.15 0.71 11.84
C ARG A 115 -12.92 0.72 10.52
N SER A 116 -12.92 1.87 9.88
CA SER A 116 -13.50 2.10 8.55
C SER A 116 -12.53 1.61 7.48
N TYR A 117 -12.82 0.46 6.86
CA TYR A 117 -12.00 -0.08 5.78
C TYR A 117 -12.21 0.72 4.50
N VAL A 118 -11.10 1.07 3.84
CA VAL A 118 -11.07 1.91 2.64
C VAL A 118 -10.39 1.16 1.49
N GLY A 119 -10.74 1.53 0.25
CA GLY A 119 -10.22 0.87 -0.94
C GLY A 119 -10.84 -0.51 -1.18
N GLU A 120 -10.03 -1.46 -1.66
CA GLU A 120 -10.43 -2.86 -1.80
C GLU A 120 -10.12 -3.65 -0.53
N ILE A 121 -10.90 -4.70 -0.26
CA ILE A 121 -10.71 -5.55 0.94
C ILE A 121 -9.29 -6.12 0.99
N LEU A 122 -8.64 -6.33 -0.16
CA LEU A 122 -7.29 -6.88 -0.27
C LEU A 122 -6.22 -6.00 0.42
N ASP A 123 -6.41 -4.68 0.47
CA ASP A 123 -5.39 -3.76 1.01
C ASP A 123 -5.39 -3.72 2.55
N HIS A 124 -6.51 -4.09 3.19
CA HIS A 124 -6.69 -4.03 4.66
C HIS A 124 -6.28 -2.66 5.27
N ASN A 125 -6.37 -1.58 4.49
CA ASN A 125 -6.18 -0.23 4.97
C ASN A 125 -7.49 0.22 5.63
N TYR A 126 -7.36 0.91 6.77
CA TYR A 126 -8.52 1.44 7.48
C TYR A 126 -8.17 2.76 8.16
N VAL A 127 -9.19 3.59 8.35
CA VAL A 127 -9.13 4.74 9.26
C VAL A 127 -9.82 4.34 10.55
N THR A 128 -9.22 4.70 11.68
CA THR A 128 -9.80 4.43 13.00
C THR A 128 -10.36 5.71 13.58
N ASP A 129 -11.66 5.69 13.90
CA ASP A 129 -12.33 6.74 14.65
C ASP A 129 -12.72 6.24 16.03
N SER A 130 -12.94 7.16 16.97
CA SER A 130 -13.43 6.87 18.31
C SER A 130 -14.88 7.33 18.44
N VAL A 131 -15.82 6.39 18.53
CA VAL A 131 -17.27 6.67 18.50
C VAL A 131 -17.99 6.17 19.75
N CYS A 132 -18.91 6.99 20.29
CA CYS A 132 -19.70 6.60 21.46
C CYS A 132 -20.92 5.76 21.01
N ARG A 133 -20.75 4.44 20.96
CA ARG A 133 -21.79 3.49 20.47
C ARG A 133 -22.40 2.60 21.55
N LEU A 134 -21.79 2.51 22.73
CA LEU A 134 -22.31 1.74 23.87
C LEU A 134 -22.51 2.67 25.07
N PHE A 135 -23.76 2.85 25.51
CA PHE A 135 -24.10 3.83 26.53
C PHE A 135 -25.32 3.43 27.36
N ARG A 136 -25.52 4.08 28.51
CA ARG A 136 -26.64 3.81 29.41
C ARG A 136 -27.96 4.18 28.76
N ASN A 137 -28.99 3.38 29.00
CA ASN A 137 -30.36 3.72 28.64
C ASN A 137 -30.93 4.77 29.62
N ASP A 138 -30.60 6.04 29.38
CA ASP A 138 -31.08 7.19 30.13
C ASP A 138 -31.84 8.13 29.18
N LYS A 139 -33.02 8.60 29.58
CA LYS A 139 -33.89 9.46 28.74
C LYS A 139 -33.28 10.82 28.42
N ARG A 140 -32.24 11.24 29.14
CA ARG A 140 -31.49 12.48 28.88
C ARG A 140 -30.48 12.31 27.75
N ILE A 141 -30.11 11.07 27.42
CA ILE A 141 -29.16 10.78 26.35
C ILE A 141 -29.91 10.78 25.01
N THR A 142 -29.55 11.71 24.15
CA THR A 142 -30.12 11.87 22.81
C THR A 142 -29.03 12.17 21.79
N TYR A 143 -29.25 11.73 20.56
CA TYR A 143 -28.48 12.15 19.39
C TYR A 143 -28.79 13.60 19.04
N CYS A 144 -27.73 14.37 18.75
CA CYS A 144 -27.76 15.74 18.26
C CYS A 144 -27.27 15.81 16.81
N ASP A 145 -27.67 16.85 16.07
CA ASP A 145 -27.37 17.10 14.64
C ASP A 145 -28.06 16.16 13.65
N ARG A 146 -28.36 16.64 12.43
CA ARG A 146 -29.08 15.85 11.42
C ARG A 146 -28.24 14.74 10.78
N ILE A 147 -26.91 14.90 10.80
CA ILE A 147 -25.91 14.04 10.17
C ILE A 147 -24.60 14.13 10.97
N HIS A 148 -23.79 13.07 10.95
CA HIS A 148 -22.64 12.89 11.85
C HIS A 148 -23.05 13.01 13.32
N GLU A 149 -24.25 12.49 13.61
CA GLU A 149 -24.91 12.58 14.89
C GLU A 149 -24.15 11.85 15.99
N SER A 150 -24.16 12.42 17.20
CA SER A 150 -23.49 11.85 18.37
C SER A 150 -24.34 11.99 19.63
N VAL A 151 -24.24 11.00 20.52
CA VAL A 151 -24.80 11.02 21.88
C VAL A 151 -23.85 11.62 22.92
N ALA A 152 -22.56 11.75 22.60
CA ALA A 152 -21.57 12.22 23.57
C ALA A 152 -21.89 13.60 24.16
N PRO A 153 -22.36 14.60 23.37
CA PRO A 153 -22.74 15.91 23.91
C PRO A 153 -23.81 15.82 25.01
N SER A 154 -24.88 15.04 24.80
CA SER A 154 -25.97 14.92 25.79
C SER A 154 -25.54 14.14 27.04
N ILE A 155 -24.58 13.21 26.91
CA ILE A 155 -24.00 12.53 28.08
C ILE A 155 -23.19 13.52 28.93
N TRP A 156 -22.37 14.37 28.31
CA TRP A 156 -21.55 15.35 29.04
C TRP A 156 -22.37 16.44 29.75
N GLU A 157 -23.62 16.66 29.34
CA GLU A 157 -24.56 17.54 30.06
C GLU A 157 -25.10 16.92 31.36
N ILE A 158 -24.98 15.60 31.54
CA ILE A 158 -25.43 14.92 32.75
C ILE A 158 -24.39 15.11 33.87
N PRO A 159 -24.79 15.63 35.05
CA PRO A 159 -23.88 15.78 36.18
C PRO A 159 -23.23 14.45 36.56
N ASP A 160 -21.91 14.50 36.76
CA ASP A 160 -21.03 13.38 37.12
C ASP A 160 -20.92 12.25 36.07
N ALA A 161 -21.58 12.37 34.91
CA ALA A 161 -21.49 11.37 33.85
C ALA A 161 -20.16 11.46 33.10
N ASN A 162 -19.53 10.31 32.91
CA ASN A 162 -18.32 10.16 32.11
C ASN A 162 -18.53 9.23 30.92
N ILE A 163 -17.72 9.43 29.89
CA ILE A 163 -17.53 8.50 28.78
C ILE A 163 -16.08 8.03 28.85
N THR A 164 -15.85 6.73 28.81
CA THR A 164 -14.51 6.14 28.89
C THR A 164 -14.14 5.41 27.60
N ASN A 165 -12.85 5.28 27.31
CA ASN A 165 -12.40 4.48 26.17
C ASN A 165 -12.50 2.99 26.50
N SER A 166 -13.02 2.21 25.57
CA SER A 166 -13.03 0.75 25.64
C SER A 166 -11.93 0.14 24.75
N GLN A 167 -11.59 -1.12 24.99
CA GLN A 167 -10.74 -1.91 24.09
C GLN A 167 -11.54 -2.56 22.94
N LEU A 168 -12.86 -2.35 22.93
CA LEU A 168 -13.75 -2.90 21.93
C LEU A 168 -13.49 -2.27 20.56
N ARG A 169 -13.70 -3.07 19.52
CA ARG A 169 -13.52 -2.66 18.12
C ARG A 169 -14.72 -3.03 17.27
N ILE A 170 -15.11 -2.12 16.39
CA ILE A 170 -16.12 -2.31 15.35
C ILE A 170 -15.42 -2.19 14.00
N LYS A 171 -15.69 -3.11 13.10
CA LYS A 171 -15.29 -3.09 11.69
C LYS A 171 -16.40 -2.42 10.89
N HIS A 172 -16.05 -1.44 10.08
CA HIS A 172 -17.01 -0.70 9.25
C HIS A 172 -16.63 -0.83 7.78
N PHE A 173 -17.57 -1.30 6.98
CA PHE A 173 -17.36 -1.66 5.57
C PHE A 173 -18.01 -0.66 4.59
N GLY A 174 -18.72 0.36 5.10
CA GLY A 174 -19.46 1.33 4.29
C GLY A 174 -18.61 2.34 3.51
N TYR A 175 -17.29 2.25 3.59
CA TYR A 175 -16.33 3.08 2.84
C TYR A 175 -15.48 2.28 1.84
N LEU A 176 -15.84 1.02 1.58
CA LEU A 176 -15.29 0.27 0.45
C LEU A 176 -15.82 0.88 -0.85
N GLN A 177 -14.98 0.92 -1.89
CA GLN A 177 -15.31 1.65 -3.14
C GLN A 177 -16.66 1.24 -3.74
N HIS A 178 -16.93 -0.06 -3.80
CA HIS A 178 -18.20 -0.60 -4.32
C HIS A 178 -19.43 -0.21 -3.50
N GLU A 179 -19.28 0.08 -2.20
CA GLU A 179 -20.38 0.53 -1.33
C GLU A 179 -20.67 2.02 -1.53
N LEU A 180 -19.62 2.83 -1.69
CA LEU A 180 -19.75 4.27 -1.97
C LEU A 180 -20.47 4.50 -3.30
N ASP A 181 -20.07 3.76 -4.33
CA ASP A 181 -20.66 3.85 -5.67
C ASP A 181 -22.12 3.38 -5.67
N ARG A 182 -22.47 2.35 -4.89
CA ARG A 182 -23.84 1.82 -4.82
C ARG A 182 -24.81 2.80 -4.17
N LYS A 183 -24.38 3.53 -3.13
CA LYS A 183 -25.29 4.26 -2.23
C LYS A 183 -25.40 5.75 -2.51
N ASP A 184 -24.64 6.31 -3.47
CA ASP A 184 -24.52 7.75 -3.73
C ASP A 184 -24.38 8.58 -2.43
N LYS A 185 -23.62 8.00 -1.48
CA LYS A 185 -23.61 8.42 -0.06
C LYS A 185 -23.14 9.86 0.08
N GLY A 186 -22.11 10.24 -0.68
CA GLY A 186 -21.53 11.59 -0.65
C GLY A 186 -22.50 12.68 -1.11
N ASN A 187 -23.20 12.49 -2.22
CA ASN A 187 -24.15 13.50 -2.72
C ASN A 187 -25.36 13.67 -1.78
N ARG A 188 -25.88 12.56 -1.24
CA ARG A 188 -26.93 12.59 -0.21
C ARG A 188 -26.47 13.37 1.02
N ASN A 189 -25.29 13.06 1.56
CA ASN A 189 -24.74 13.70 2.74
C ASN A 189 -24.53 15.21 2.50
N LEU A 190 -23.94 15.59 1.37
CA LEU A 190 -23.77 17.00 0.98
C LEU A 190 -25.10 17.76 0.97
N SER A 191 -26.16 17.17 0.41
CA SER A 191 -27.48 17.80 0.34
C SER A 191 -28.04 18.09 1.75
N ILE A 192 -27.95 17.13 2.67
CA ILE A 192 -28.42 17.27 4.06
C ILE A 192 -27.62 18.37 4.79
N ILE A 193 -26.30 18.37 4.63
CA ILE A 193 -25.42 19.35 5.28
C ILE A 193 -25.70 20.75 4.75
N GLN A 194 -25.77 20.93 3.43
CA GLN A 194 -26.05 22.22 2.81
C GLN A 194 -27.41 22.77 3.22
N HIS A 195 -28.45 21.93 3.26
CA HIS A 195 -29.77 22.35 3.73
C HIS A 195 -29.75 22.77 5.20
N SER A 196 -28.99 22.09 6.04
CA SER A 196 -28.85 22.43 7.46
C SER A 196 -28.08 23.74 7.67
N LEU A 197 -27.03 23.98 6.87
CA LEU A 197 -26.26 25.23 6.88
C LEU A 197 -27.07 26.45 6.40
N GLN A 198 -28.09 26.28 5.56
CA GLN A 198 -29.01 27.37 5.21
C GLN A 198 -29.74 27.94 6.44
N GLN A 199 -29.97 27.09 7.46
CA GLN A 199 -30.65 27.48 8.70
C GLN A 199 -29.65 27.92 9.78
N GLN A 200 -28.43 27.35 9.76
CA GLN A 200 -27.38 27.62 10.74
C GLN A 200 -26.01 27.82 10.04
N PRO A 201 -25.78 28.99 9.41
CA PRO A 201 -24.61 29.21 8.54
C PRO A 201 -23.25 29.08 9.26
N ASP A 202 -23.21 29.45 10.54
CA ASP A 202 -21.98 29.50 11.34
C ASP A 202 -21.81 28.24 12.24
N HIS A 203 -22.58 27.17 12.00
CA HIS A 203 -22.52 25.97 12.82
C HIS A 203 -21.24 25.16 12.53
N LEU A 204 -20.23 25.32 13.39
CA LEU A 204 -18.87 24.79 13.19
C LEU A 204 -18.83 23.27 12.87
N PRO A 205 -19.55 22.38 13.58
CA PRO A 205 -19.60 20.96 13.21
C PRO A 205 -20.13 20.70 11.80
N LEU A 206 -21.11 21.48 11.32
CA LEU A 206 -21.67 21.32 9.98
C LEU A 206 -20.71 21.84 8.90
N LEU A 207 -19.98 22.92 9.18
CA LEU A 207 -18.92 23.41 8.28
C LEU A 207 -17.77 22.41 8.19
N TYR A 208 -17.36 21.81 9.31
CA TYR A 208 -16.37 20.73 9.33
C TYR A 208 -16.85 19.49 8.53
N ALA A 209 -18.11 19.09 8.72
CA ALA A 209 -18.72 18.00 7.95
C ALA A 209 -18.73 18.31 6.44
N LEU A 210 -19.12 19.53 6.05
CA LEU A 210 -19.12 19.97 4.65
C LEU A 210 -17.72 19.88 4.03
N GLY A 211 -16.70 20.40 4.72
CA GLY A 211 -15.33 20.35 4.25
C GLY A 211 -14.79 18.91 4.15
N THR A 212 -15.18 18.04 5.09
CA THR A 212 -14.83 16.61 5.07
C THR A 212 -15.49 15.89 3.89
N GLU A 213 -16.76 16.15 3.59
CA GLU A 213 -17.45 15.53 2.46
C GLU A 213 -16.86 16.00 1.12
N TYR A 214 -16.51 17.29 0.97
CA TYR A 214 -15.76 17.76 -0.21
C TYR A 214 -14.41 17.06 -0.34
N TYR A 215 -13.68 16.90 0.76
CA TYR A 215 -12.42 16.17 0.78
C TYR A 215 -12.59 14.71 0.32
N GLN A 216 -13.59 13.99 0.86
CA GLN A 216 -13.85 12.59 0.53
C GLN A 216 -14.26 12.39 -0.93
N LEU A 217 -14.97 13.36 -1.51
CA LEU A 217 -15.35 13.36 -2.93
C LEU A 217 -14.23 13.80 -3.88
N GLY A 218 -13.04 14.14 -3.36
CA GLY A 218 -11.92 14.64 -4.16
C GLY A 218 -12.07 16.09 -4.64
N ASN A 219 -13.09 16.80 -4.13
CA ASN A 219 -13.32 18.23 -4.41
C ASN A 219 -12.41 19.10 -3.52
N TYR A 220 -11.09 18.92 -3.67
CA TYR A 220 -10.08 19.49 -2.77
C TYR A 220 -10.11 21.03 -2.70
N GLU A 221 -10.41 21.71 -3.81
CA GLU A 221 -10.53 23.17 -3.81
C GLU A 221 -11.66 23.66 -2.91
N GLU A 222 -12.83 23.02 -2.96
CA GLU A 222 -13.98 23.36 -2.12
C GLU A 222 -13.71 22.97 -0.65
N ALA A 223 -13.06 21.84 -0.42
CA ALA A 223 -12.63 21.44 0.91
C ALA A 223 -11.72 22.51 1.54
N VAL A 224 -10.70 23.00 0.82
CA VAL A 224 -9.80 24.06 1.28
C VAL A 224 -10.55 25.35 1.60
N LYS A 225 -11.49 25.77 0.75
CA LYS A 225 -12.30 26.99 0.96
C LYS A 225 -13.11 26.94 2.25
N VAL A 226 -13.59 25.75 2.63
CA VAL A 226 -14.39 25.56 3.85
C VAL A 226 -13.51 25.34 5.07
N LEU A 227 -12.48 24.48 4.97
CA LEU A 227 -11.70 23.99 6.12
C LEU A 227 -10.68 25.01 6.63
N LEU A 228 -9.95 25.71 5.74
CA LEU A 228 -8.89 26.64 6.17
C LEU A 228 -9.41 27.78 7.06
N PRO A 229 -10.53 28.47 6.74
CA PRO A 229 -11.07 29.50 7.62
C PRO A 229 -11.44 29.00 9.02
N LEU A 230 -11.79 27.72 9.17
CA LEU A 230 -12.12 27.14 10.46
C LEU A 230 -10.91 27.08 11.41
N LEU A 231 -9.70 26.89 10.89
CA LEU A 231 -8.48 26.88 11.70
C LEU A 231 -8.24 28.20 12.45
N GLN A 232 -8.75 29.32 11.93
CA GLN A 232 -8.64 30.64 12.58
C GLN A 232 -9.72 30.87 13.64
N GLN A 233 -10.83 30.13 13.57
CA GLN A 233 -12.02 30.34 14.40
C GLN A 233 -12.11 29.33 15.55
N LEU A 234 -11.49 28.17 15.40
CA LEU A 234 -11.58 27.07 16.34
C LEU A 234 -10.56 27.19 17.48
N PRO A 235 -10.96 26.92 18.73
CA PRO A 235 -10.01 26.66 19.80
C PRO A 235 -9.07 25.48 19.43
N PRO A 236 -7.81 25.47 19.89
CA PRO A 236 -6.86 24.39 19.59
C PRO A 236 -7.25 22.99 20.08
N HIS A 237 -8.32 22.86 20.88
CA HIS A 237 -8.72 21.60 21.52
C HIS A 237 -10.15 21.16 21.17
N THR A 238 -10.73 21.70 20.10
CA THR A 238 -11.95 21.10 19.52
C THR A 238 -11.60 19.74 18.91
N GLY A 239 -12.45 18.73 19.16
CA GLY A 239 -12.15 17.33 18.83
C GLY A 239 -11.86 17.01 17.36
N PHE A 240 -12.17 17.93 16.44
CA PHE A 240 -11.92 17.79 15.00
C PHE A 240 -10.84 18.76 14.47
N THR A 241 -10.24 19.62 15.30
CA THR A 241 -9.26 20.62 14.82
C THR A 241 -7.99 19.97 14.27
N SER A 242 -7.49 18.90 14.91
CA SER A 242 -6.34 18.13 14.42
C SER A 242 -6.58 17.52 13.04
N ASP A 243 -7.79 17.03 12.81
CA ASP A 243 -8.20 16.45 11.54
C ASP A 243 -8.37 17.53 10.44
N ILE A 244 -8.85 18.74 10.80
CA ILE A 244 -8.86 19.88 9.87
C ILE A 244 -7.45 20.22 9.40
N TYR A 245 -6.44 20.23 10.29
CA TYR A 245 -5.04 20.46 9.90
C TYR A 245 -4.57 19.43 8.87
N LEU A 246 -4.81 18.14 9.14
CA LEU A 246 -4.42 17.05 8.26
C LEU A 246 -5.11 17.13 6.88
N LYS A 247 -6.45 17.23 6.87
CA LYS A 247 -7.24 17.29 5.63
C LYS A 247 -6.95 18.54 4.81
N SER A 248 -6.80 19.71 5.46
CA SER A 248 -6.47 20.96 4.76
C SER A 248 -5.09 20.89 4.13
N ALA A 249 -4.10 20.37 4.86
CA ALA A 249 -2.75 20.18 4.34
C ALA A 249 -2.74 19.27 3.11
N TYR A 250 -3.41 18.12 3.17
CA TYR A 250 -3.51 17.20 2.04
C TYR A 250 -4.25 17.82 0.85
N ALA A 251 -5.39 18.46 1.09
CA ALA A 251 -6.16 19.10 0.02
C ALA A 251 -5.34 20.21 -0.68
N LEU A 252 -4.55 20.98 0.07
CA LEU A 252 -3.60 21.94 -0.50
C LEU A 252 -2.52 21.29 -1.37
N GLN A 253 -2.01 20.10 -1.00
CA GLN A 253 -1.05 19.36 -1.83
C GLN A 253 -1.69 18.91 -3.15
N MET A 254 -2.92 18.40 -3.09
CA MET A 254 -3.67 18.02 -4.30
C MET A 254 -3.94 19.22 -5.20
N CYS A 255 -4.17 20.40 -4.62
CA CYS A 255 -4.26 21.68 -5.33
C CYS A 255 -2.90 22.27 -5.74
N LYS A 256 -1.77 21.55 -5.55
CA LYS A 256 -0.39 22.00 -5.85
C LYS A 256 0.05 23.26 -5.11
N GLN A 257 -0.57 23.57 -3.97
CA GLN A 257 -0.23 24.69 -3.10
C GLN A 257 0.73 24.23 -1.98
N LEU A 258 1.93 23.80 -2.37
CA LEU A 258 2.88 23.13 -1.47
C LEU A 258 3.39 24.02 -0.33
N GLU A 259 3.66 25.30 -0.57
CA GLU A 259 4.13 26.24 0.46
C GLU A 259 3.09 26.43 1.57
N GLN A 260 1.82 26.57 1.19
CA GLN A 260 0.74 26.71 2.16
C GLN A 260 0.49 25.39 2.90
N SER A 261 0.56 24.24 2.21
CA SER A 261 0.46 22.94 2.85
C SER A 261 1.54 22.76 3.92
N GLU A 262 2.80 23.08 3.59
CA GLU A 262 3.90 23.02 4.53
C GLU A 262 3.65 23.92 5.75
N HIS A 263 3.15 25.14 5.54
CA HIS A 263 2.83 26.03 6.65
C HIS A 263 1.79 25.42 7.59
N ILE A 264 0.69 24.89 7.05
CA ILE A 264 -0.37 24.22 7.83
C ILE A 264 0.17 22.99 8.57
N LEU A 265 0.99 22.16 7.92
CA LEU A 265 1.61 20.99 8.53
C LEU A 265 2.54 21.36 9.67
N LEU A 266 3.39 22.37 9.48
CA LEU A 266 4.34 22.83 10.50
C LEU A 266 3.60 23.41 11.71
N GLU A 267 2.54 24.20 11.49
CA GLU A 267 1.71 24.72 12.58
C GLU A 267 0.98 23.60 13.33
N GLY A 268 0.34 22.71 12.59
CA GLY A 268 -0.38 21.59 13.18
C GLY A 268 0.57 20.66 13.96
N ALA A 269 1.77 20.35 13.45
CA ALA A 269 2.76 19.53 14.13
C ALA A 269 3.29 20.17 15.43
N ARG A 270 3.23 21.50 15.55
CA ARG A 270 3.54 22.20 16.81
C ARG A 270 2.41 22.12 17.83
N LEU A 271 1.16 22.14 17.36
CA LEU A 271 -0.03 22.08 18.21
C LEU A 271 -0.36 20.64 18.65
N TYR A 272 -0.10 19.67 17.79
CA TYR A 272 -0.33 18.24 18.01
C TYR A 272 0.96 17.45 17.76
N PRO A 273 1.98 17.61 18.63
CA PRO A 273 3.27 16.96 18.46
C PRO A 273 3.24 15.43 18.61
N ASP A 274 2.10 14.88 19.04
CA ASP A 274 1.78 13.47 19.18
C ASP A 274 0.90 12.92 18.04
N PHE A 275 0.38 13.76 17.15
CA PHE A 275 -0.48 13.26 16.07
C PHE A 275 0.36 12.69 14.92
N THR A 276 0.54 11.37 14.91
CA THR A 276 1.48 10.68 14.02
C THR A 276 1.15 10.81 12.54
N ASP A 277 -0.12 10.81 12.13
CA ASP A 277 -0.50 10.98 10.72
C ASP A 277 -0.06 12.36 10.20
N LEU A 278 -0.17 13.40 11.04
CA LEU A 278 0.26 14.74 10.69
C LEU A 278 1.79 14.85 10.57
N LEU A 279 2.53 14.24 11.50
CA LEU A 279 3.99 14.17 11.45
C LEU A 279 4.47 13.40 10.22
N GLU A 280 3.80 12.29 9.87
CA GLU A 280 4.07 11.51 8.67
C GLU A 280 3.80 12.31 7.40
N THR A 281 2.65 12.98 7.29
CA THR A 281 2.34 13.83 6.13
C THR A 281 3.37 14.95 5.98
N TYR A 282 3.82 15.56 7.08
CA TYR A 282 4.87 16.55 7.00
C TYR A 282 6.22 15.97 6.55
N ALA A 283 6.58 14.81 7.10
CA ALA A 283 7.80 14.10 6.69
C ALA A 283 7.78 13.72 5.21
N LEU A 284 6.64 13.26 4.67
CA LEU A 284 6.51 12.93 3.25
C LEU A 284 6.69 14.18 2.38
N LEU A 285 6.06 15.30 2.73
CA LEU A 285 6.25 16.58 2.02
C LEU A 285 7.71 17.05 2.06
N LEU A 286 8.39 16.88 3.21
CA LEU A 286 9.82 17.18 3.35
C LEU A 286 10.67 16.30 2.41
N ALA A 287 10.34 15.01 2.33
CA ALA A 287 11.04 14.06 1.45
C ALA A 287 10.82 14.38 -0.04
N GLU A 288 9.59 14.73 -0.45
CA GLU A 288 9.28 15.17 -1.83
C GLU A 288 10.10 16.40 -2.25
N GLN A 289 10.46 17.26 -1.28
CA GLN A 289 11.33 18.42 -1.52
C GLN A 289 12.83 18.12 -1.35
N GLY A 290 13.23 16.85 -1.27
CA GLY A 290 14.62 16.41 -1.09
C GLY A 290 15.20 16.68 0.31
N ARG A 291 14.39 17.10 1.29
CA ARG A 291 14.81 17.40 2.67
C ARG A 291 14.78 16.15 3.55
N PHE A 292 15.49 15.10 3.12
CA PHE A 292 15.44 13.77 3.72
C PHE A 292 15.84 13.72 5.20
N SER A 293 16.86 14.47 5.62
CA SER A 293 17.27 14.50 7.03
C SER A 293 16.15 15.03 7.94
N GLN A 294 15.47 16.09 7.53
CA GLN A 294 14.34 16.67 8.28
C GLN A 294 13.13 15.74 8.24
N SER A 295 12.86 15.12 7.08
CA SER A 295 11.83 14.09 6.96
C SER A 295 12.05 12.96 7.97
N TYR A 296 13.27 12.44 8.05
CA TYR A 296 13.64 11.37 8.97
C TYR A 296 13.47 11.77 10.45
N GLU A 297 13.81 13.00 10.83
CA GLU A 297 13.57 13.51 12.20
C GLU A 297 12.07 13.48 12.59
N TYR A 298 11.16 13.86 11.69
CA TYR A 298 9.73 13.81 11.96
C TYR A 298 9.18 12.37 12.00
N LEU A 299 9.71 11.47 11.17
CA LEU A 299 9.37 10.04 11.23
C LEU A 299 9.84 9.41 12.54
N GLN A 300 11.04 9.76 13.03
CA GLN A 300 11.53 9.32 14.33
C GLN A 300 10.64 9.80 15.47
N LYS A 301 10.15 11.05 15.41
CA LYS A 301 9.16 11.56 16.37
C LYS A 301 7.87 10.75 16.32
N ALA A 302 7.29 10.52 15.14
CA ALA A 302 6.09 9.71 14.98
C ALA A 302 6.26 8.29 15.55
N LEU A 303 7.40 7.64 15.27
CA LEU A 303 7.75 6.33 15.81
C LEU A 303 7.91 6.33 17.34
N SER A 304 8.44 7.40 17.93
CA SER A 304 8.58 7.52 19.38
C SER A 304 7.24 7.67 20.11
N VAL A 305 6.21 8.16 19.40
CA VAL A 305 4.85 8.31 19.92
C VAL A 305 4.05 7.02 19.79
N GLY A 306 4.12 6.34 18.63
CA GLY A 306 3.40 5.07 18.40
C GLY A 306 1.95 5.25 17.93
N ASP A 307 1.12 4.22 18.10
CA ASP A 307 -0.28 4.22 17.67
C ASP A 307 -1.15 5.15 18.54
N VAL A 308 -1.70 6.19 17.93
CA VAL A 308 -2.55 7.21 18.58
C VAL A 308 -4.02 7.16 18.14
N SER A 309 -4.45 6.06 17.53
CA SER A 309 -5.82 5.89 17.00
C SER A 309 -6.94 5.95 18.06
N ILE A 310 -6.60 5.93 19.35
CA ILE A 310 -7.56 6.17 20.44
C ILE A 310 -7.86 7.66 20.62
N GLN A 311 -6.88 8.53 20.32
CA GLN A 311 -6.93 9.98 20.55
C GLN A 311 -7.29 10.76 19.28
N TYR A 312 -6.87 10.27 18.12
CA TYR A 312 -7.07 10.92 16.83
C TYR A 312 -7.74 9.99 15.83
N SER A 313 -8.47 10.58 14.87
CA SER A 313 -8.79 9.87 13.64
C SER A 313 -7.48 9.56 12.92
N SER A 314 -7.13 8.28 12.82
CA SER A 314 -5.79 7.86 12.43
C SER A 314 -5.83 6.72 11.43
N SER A 315 -4.98 6.81 10.42
CA SER A 315 -4.88 5.78 9.39
C SER A 315 -4.04 4.60 9.88
N SER A 316 -4.45 3.40 9.47
CA SER A 316 -3.81 2.15 9.87
C SER A 316 -2.30 2.16 9.62
N GLY A 317 -1.52 1.91 10.68
CA GLY A 317 -0.07 1.81 10.61
C GLY A 317 0.70 3.08 10.90
N SER A 318 0.01 4.20 11.13
CA SER A 318 0.66 5.41 11.61
C SER A 318 1.32 5.19 12.98
N GLY A 319 2.45 5.85 13.20
CA GLY A 319 3.36 5.61 14.33
C GLY A 319 3.96 4.20 14.43
N THR A 320 3.68 3.28 13.50
CA THR A 320 4.05 1.85 13.60
C THR A 320 4.58 1.29 12.26
N TYR A 321 3.95 0.27 11.67
CA TYR A 321 4.49 -0.44 10.51
C TYR A 321 4.62 0.45 9.28
N ARG A 322 3.66 1.37 9.04
CA ARG A 322 3.69 2.26 7.87
C ARG A 322 4.79 3.30 8.04
N THR A 323 4.90 3.91 9.21
CA THR A 323 5.95 4.89 9.53
C THR A 323 7.34 4.28 9.43
N HIS A 324 7.53 3.06 9.92
CA HIS A 324 8.79 2.32 9.75
C HIS A 324 9.10 2.11 8.27
N TRP A 325 8.13 1.72 7.45
CA TRP A 325 8.33 1.57 6.01
C TRP A 325 8.72 2.89 5.33
N ILE A 326 8.02 4.00 5.64
CA ILE A 326 8.37 5.34 5.13
C ILE A 326 9.79 5.74 5.56
N ALA A 327 10.12 5.55 6.84
CA ALA A 327 11.45 5.84 7.38
C ALA A 327 12.54 5.03 6.66
N GLY A 328 12.29 3.76 6.37
CA GLY A 328 13.19 2.94 5.57
C GLY A 328 13.41 3.52 4.17
N LYS A 329 12.36 3.96 3.48
CA LYS A 329 12.47 4.61 2.16
C LYS A 329 13.26 5.92 2.22
N VAL A 330 13.05 6.74 3.25
CA VAL A 330 13.84 7.97 3.47
C VAL A 330 15.31 7.63 3.74
N CYS A 331 15.60 6.59 4.53
CA CYS A 331 16.97 6.12 4.75
C CYS A 331 17.65 5.66 3.44
N GLU A 332 16.93 4.99 2.52
CA GLU A 332 17.47 4.63 1.20
C GLU A 332 17.85 5.86 0.37
N GLN A 333 17.06 6.94 0.44
CA GLN A 333 17.35 8.20 -0.23
C GLN A 333 18.55 8.93 0.38
N MET A 334 18.82 8.71 1.67
CA MET A 334 20.03 9.16 2.35
C MET A 334 21.22 8.20 2.21
N LEU A 335 21.05 7.09 1.47
CA LEU A 335 22.05 6.03 1.30
C LEU A 335 22.45 5.33 2.62
N LEU A 336 21.55 5.36 3.61
CA LEU A 336 21.65 4.71 4.93
C LEU A 336 20.98 3.33 4.89
N PHE A 337 21.59 2.40 4.15
CA PHE A 337 20.97 1.12 3.80
C PHE A 337 20.79 0.14 4.98
N GLU A 338 21.67 0.16 5.98
CA GLU A 338 21.52 -0.71 7.15
C GLU A 338 20.40 -0.21 8.07
N GLU A 339 20.26 1.09 8.22
CA GLU A 339 19.13 1.74 8.90
C GLU A 339 17.83 1.44 8.16
N ALA A 340 17.82 1.51 6.83
CA ALA A 340 16.66 1.15 6.01
C ALA A 340 16.21 -0.30 6.27
N LEU A 341 17.15 -1.26 6.24
CA LEU A 341 16.86 -2.66 6.56
C LEU A 341 16.29 -2.83 7.97
N SER A 342 16.87 -2.14 8.97
CA SER A 342 16.36 -2.16 10.34
C SER A 342 14.92 -1.68 10.43
N HIS A 343 14.60 -0.56 9.77
CA HIS A 343 13.24 -0.04 9.72
C HIS A 343 12.25 -1.01 9.05
N TYR A 344 12.63 -1.64 7.93
CA TYR A 344 11.77 -2.65 7.31
C TYR A 344 11.53 -3.88 8.19
N GLU A 345 12.54 -4.35 8.93
CA GLU A 345 12.35 -5.44 9.87
C GLU A 345 11.37 -5.08 10.99
N GLN A 346 11.46 -3.87 11.54
CA GLN A 346 10.49 -3.37 12.52
C GLN A 346 9.08 -3.26 11.94
N SER A 347 8.96 -2.81 10.68
CA SER A 347 7.67 -2.80 9.99
C SER A 347 7.04 -4.20 9.92
N LEU A 348 7.83 -5.23 9.59
CA LEU A 348 7.35 -6.63 9.59
C LEU A 348 7.09 -7.19 10.99
N GLU A 349 7.74 -6.67 12.04
CA GLU A 349 7.43 -7.04 13.42
C GLU A 349 6.01 -6.59 13.80
N PHE A 350 5.66 -5.33 13.49
CA PHE A 350 4.31 -4.80 13.70
C PHE A 350 3.28 -5.46 12.79
N ARG A 351 3.61 -5.66 11.51
CA ARG A 351 2.70 -6.24 10.51
C ARG A 351 3.46 -7.10 9.49
N SER A 352 3.60 -8.37 9.82
CA SER A 352 4.37 -9.35 9.02
C SER A 352 3.84 -9.62 7.60
N ASN A 353 2.58 -9.30 7.33
CA ASN A 353 1.97 -9.40 5.99
C ASN A 353 1.93 -8.06 5.23
N TYR A 354 2.70 -7.05 5.64
CA TYR A 354 2.70 -5.74 4.99
C TYR A 354 3.49 -5.76 3.67
N VAL A 355 2.77 -5.89 2.55
CA VAL A 355 3.32 -6.04 1.18
C VAL A 355 4.34 -4.95 0.80
N PRO A 356 4.11 -3.64 1.06
CA PRO A 356 5.07 -2.59 0.70
C PRO A 356 6.45 -2.82 1.30
N THR A 357 6.52 -3.36 2.53
CA THR A 357 7.80 -3.65 3.18
C THR A 357 8.51 -4.81 2.53
N TRP A 358 7.80 -5.88 2.14
CA TRP A 358 8.40 -6.96 1.36
C TRP A 358 8.97 -6.46 0.03
N LYS A 359 8.22 -5.59 -0.67
CA LYS A 359 8.67 -4.97 -1.93
C LYS A 359 9.92 -4.09 -1.77
N SER A 360 10.16 -3.51 -0.60
CA SER A 360 11.37 -2.72 -0.33
C SER A 360 12.54 -3.58 0.19
N ILE A 361 12.31 -4.40 1.21
CA ILE A 361 13.39 -5.14 1.88
C ILE A 361 14.04 -6.21 1.00
N VAL A 362 13.28 -6.85 0.11
CA VAL A 362 13.78 -7.93 -0.75
C VAL A 362 14.82 -7.40 -1.73
N PRO A 363 14.53 -6.41 -2.59
CA PRO A 363 15.56 -5.77 -3.41
C PRO A 363 16.76 -5.28 -2.62
N LEU A 364 16.54 -4.65 -1.46
CA LEU A 364 17.64 -4.14 -0.64
C LEU A 364 18.59 -5.27 -0.25
N CYS A 365 18.06 -6.37 0.27
CA CYS A 365 18.85 -7.53 0.67
C CYS A 365 19.58 -8.17 -0.52
N LEU A 366 18.92 -8.27 -1.67
CA LEU A 366 19.49 -8.85 -2.88
C LEU A 366 20.69 -8.03 -3.40
N LEU A 367 20.56 -6.71 -3.43
CA LEU A 367 21.60 -5.81 -3.98
C LEU A 367 22.72 -5.47 -2.99
N SER A 368 22.47 -5.62 -1.67
CA SER A 368 23.47 -5.42 -0.61
C SER A 368 24.15 -6.72 -0.14
N ASN A 369 23.88 -7.86 -0.81
CA ASN A 369 24.41 -9.17 -0.44
C ASN A 369 24.02 -9.63 1.00
N GLN A 370 22.87 -9.16 1.50
CA GLN A 370 22.32 -9.51 2.83
C GLN A 370 21.39 -10.74 2.75
N PHE A 371 21.73 -11.75 1.94
CA PHE A 371 20.95 -12.98 1.77
C PHE A 371 20.65 -13.72 3.09
N PRO A 372 21.59 -13.84 4.05
CA PRO A 372 21.29 -14.49 5.34
C PRO A 372 20.14 -13.81 6.09
N ARG A 373 20.07 -12.49 6.03
CA ARG A 373 19.00 -11.69 6.65
C ARG A 373 17.65 -12.00 5.99
N LEU A 374 17.62 -12.06 4.66
CA LEU A 374 16.43 -12.40 3.89
C LEU A 374 15.87 -13.80 4.20
N LEU A 375 16.74 -14.81 4.32
CA LEU A 375 16.38 -16.17 4.73
C LEU A 375 15.75 -16.22 6.13
N LEU A 376 16.34 -15.49 7.09
CA LEU A 376 15.85 -15.42 8.46
C LEU A 376 14.47 -14.76 8.53
N ILE A 377 14.28 -13.63 7.85
CA ILE A 377 13.00 -12.91 7.84
C ILE A 377 11.90 -13.75 7.17
N THR A 378 12.21 -14.39 6.04
CA THR A 378 11.28 -15.28 5.33
C THR A 378 10.92 -16.50 6.18
N ALA A 379 11.85 -17.05 6.97
CA ALA A 379 11.58 -18.13 7.93
C ALA A 379 10.65 -17.66 9.05
N LYS A 380 11.00 -16.53 9.66
CA LYS A 380 10.31 -15.98 10.83
C LYS A 380 8.84 -15.73 10.55
N TYR A 381 8.52 -15.20 9.37
CA TYR A 381 7.16 -14.76 9.02
C TYR A 381 6.42 -15.70 8.05
N HIS A 382 6.84 -16.95 7.88
CA HIS A 382 6.26 -17.88 6.91
C HIS A 382 4.72 -18.04 7.00
N LYS A 383 4.16 -17.99 8.23
CA LYS A 383 2.70 -18.11 8.45
C LYS A 383 1.90 -16.91 7.96
N SER A 384 2.56 -15.77 7.76
CA SER A 384 1.95 -14.51 7.36
C SER A 384 2.11 -14.21 5.87
N LEU A 385 2.80 -15.08 5.13
CA LEU A 385 3.02 -14.94 3.69
C LEU A 385 1.73 -15.29 2.94
N ASN A 386 0.94 -14.27 2.62
CA ASN A 386 -0.25 -14.41 1.80
C ASN A 386 0.11 -14.63 0.30
N PRO A 387 -0.86 -14.97 -0.56
CA PRO A 387 -0.60 -15.18 -2.00
C PRO A 387 0.09 -14.01 -2.69
N ASP A 388 -0.23 -12.75 -2.36
CA ASP A 388 0.38 -11.57 -2.98
C ASP A 388 1.87 -11.45 -2.65
N ILE A 389 2.23 -11.71 -1.39
CA ILE A 389 3.64 -11.73 -0.97
C ILE A 389 4.35 -12.88 -1.68
N LEU A 390 3.77 -14.09 -1.70
CA LEU A 390 4.38 -15.24 -2.34
C LEU A 390 4.55 -15.04 -3.86
N MET A 391 3.60 -14.38 -4.53
CA MET A 391 3.67 -14.02 -5.94
C MET A 391 4.83 -13.06 -6.24
N PHE A 392 5.25 -12.26 -5.26
CA PHE A 392 6.42 -11.37 -5.38
C PHE A 392 7.74 -12.06 -4.96
N LEU A 393 7.73 -12.82 -3.86
CA LEU A 393 8.94 -13.48 -3.33
C LEU A 393 9.44 -14.59 -4.25
N THR A 394 8.53 -15.38 -4.82
CA THR A 394 8.87 -16.53 -5.68
C THR A 394 9.72 -16.14 -6.89
N PRO A 395 9.29 -15.20 -7.76
CA PRO A 395 10.11 -14.79 -8.89
C PRO A 395 11.42 -14.11 -8.44
N SER A 396 11.41 -13.36 -7.33
CA SER A 396 12.61 -12.75 -6.77
C SER A 396 13.65 -13.80 -6.32
N ALA A 397 13.19 -14.89 -5.72
CA ALA A 397 14.05 -16.00 -5.31
C ALA A 397 14.62 -16.76 -6.50
N LEU A 398 13.79 -17.04 -7.52
CA LEU A 398 14.26 -17.65 -8.76
C LEU A 398 15.31 -16.78 -9.46
N ASN A 399 15.06 -15.46 -9.57
CA ASN A 399 16.00 -14.50 -10.14
C ASN A 399 17.33 -14.51 -9.38
N SER A 400 17.28 -14.54 -8.04
CA SER A 400 18.48 -14.56 -7.20
C SER A 400 19.32 -15.85 -7.30
N ARG A 401 18.75 -16.93 -7.86
CA ARG A 401 19.37 -18.26 -7.94
C ARG A 401 19.82 -18.84 -6.59
N SER A 402 19.25 -18.33 -5.49
CA SER A 402 19.57 -18.78 -4.13
C SER A 402 18.86 -20.10 -3.81
N ALA A 403 19.56 -21.23 -3.97
CA ALA A 403 19.02 -22.55 -3.68
C ALA A 403 18.39 -22.67 -2.26
N PRO A 404 19.01 -22.13 -1.18
CA PRO A 404 18.39 -22.16 0.15
C PRO A 404 17.06 -21.41 0.22
N TRP A 405 16.96 -20.25 -0.44
CA TRP A 405 15.75 -19.41 -0.38
C TRP A 405 14.63 -19.99 -1.24
N ILE A 406 14.97 -20.54 -2.41
CA ILE A 406 14.02 -21.24 -3.28
C ILE A 406 13.46 -22.47 -2.54
N ALA A 407 14.31 -23.30 -1.93
CA ALA A 407 13.88 -24.47 -1.17
C ALA A 407 12.96 -24.09 0.00
N GLN A 408 13.25 -22.97 0.67
CA GLN A 408 12.42 -22.44 1.74
C GLN A 408 11.04 -22.01 1.22
N LEU A 409 10.97 -21.15 0.21
CA LEU A 409 9.70 -20.68 -0.35
C LEU A 409 8.87 -21.81 -0.95
N ARG A 410 9.52 -22.78 -1.61
CA ARG A 410 8.89 -24.01 -2.10
C ARG A 410 8.09 -24.72 -1.02
N SER A 411 8.57 -24.75 0.22
CA SER A 411 7.87 -25.39 1.35
C SER A 411 6.61 -24.65 1.81
N TYR A 412 6.43 -23.39 1.39
CA TYR A 412 5.28 -22.55 1.74
C TYR A 412 4.26 -22.42 0.61
N LEU A 413 4.63 -22.82 -0.60
CA LEU A 413 3.79 -22.71 -1.78
C LEU A 413 2.76 -23.85 -1.88
N PRO A 414 1.59 -23.58 -2.48
CA PRO A 414 0.66 -24.64 -2.90
C PRO A 414 1.33 -25.63 -3.88
N THR A 415 0.74 -26.82 -4.01
CA THR A 415 1.30 -27.93 -4.78
C THR A 415 1.65 -27.57 -6.23
N GLU A 416 0.76 -26.86 -6.92
CA GLU A 416 0.93 -26.49 -8.33
C GLU A 416 2.18 -25.60 -8.56
N PRO A 417 2.28 -24.38 -7.98
CA PRO A 417 3.46 -23.52 -8.17
C PRO A 417 4.75 -24.17 -7.63
N ALA A 418 4.67 -24.96 -6.57
CA ALA A 418 5.83 -25.70 -6.07
C ALA A 418 6.37 -26.71 -7.10
N THR A 419 5.48 -27.39 -7.84
CA THR A 419 5.86 -28.39 -8.85
C THR A 419 6.47 -27.74 -10.10
N ILE A 420 5.96 -26.55 -10.49
CA ILE A 420 6.56 -25.75 -11.57
C ILE A 420 7.99 -25.35 -11.18
N ILE A 421 8.19 -24.84 -9.96
CA ILE A 421 9.52 -24.46 -9.47
C ILE A 421 10.49 -25.63 -9.45
N ASP A 422 10.07 -26.81 -8.96
CA ASP A 422 10.89 -28.02 -8.97
C ASP A 422 11.38 -28.38 -10.37
N THR A 423 10.53 -28.15 -11.36
CA THR A 423 10.85 -28.41 -12.76
C THR A 423 11.90 -27.41 -13.27
N LEU A 424 11.74 -26.12 -12.95
CA LEU A 424 12.70 -25.08 -13.33
C LEU A 424 14.08 -25.27 -12.65
N LEU A 425 14.13 -25.82 -11.44
CA LEU A 425 15.40 -26.10 -10.77
C LEU A 425 16.25 -27.16 -11.49
N ILE A 426 15.64 -28.07 -12.25
CA ILE A 426 16.36 -29.05 -13.09
C ILE A 426 17.15 -28.34 -14.19
N GLN A 427 16.58 -27.26 -14.72
CA GLN A 427 17.16 -26.49 -15.80
C GLN A 427 18.41 -25.71 -15.37
N GLN A 428 18.51 -25.30 -14.09
CA GLN A 428 19.72 -24.67 -13.56
C GLN A 428 20.97 -25.55 -13.64
N HIS A 429 20.82 -26.86 -13.90
CA HIS A 429 21.91 -27.80 -14.16
C HIS A 429 22.23 -28.00 -15.65
N GLY A 430 21.65 -27.20 -16.56
CA GLY A 430 21.90 -27.24 -18.01
C GLY A 430 21.10 -28.29 -18.78
N ASN A 431 20.08 -28.91 -18.16
CA ASN A 431 19.27 -29.95 -18.79
C ASN A 431 17.95 -29.39 -19.35
N HIS A 432 18.03 -28.64 -20.44
CA HIS A 432 16.87 -28.02 -21.11
C HIS A 432 15.83 -29.06 -21.56
N GLN A 433 16.28 -30.19 -22.13
CA GLN A 433 15.39 -31.23 -22.65
C GLN A 433 14.53 -31.90 -21.56
N GLU A 434 15.13 -32.27 -20.43
CA GLU A 434 14.38 -32.87 -19.31
C GLU A 434 13.42 -31.87 -18.68
N CYS A 435 13.81 -30.59 -18.60
CA CYS A 435 12.92 -29.54 -18.10
C CYS A 435 11.71 -29.35 -19.01
N CYS A 436 11.91 -29.22 -20.33
CA CYS A 436 10.80 -29.10 -21.29
C CYS A 436 9.86 -30.29 -21.19
N LYS A 437 10.38 -31.51 -21.19
CA LYS A 437 9.57 -32.72 -21.07
C LYS A 437 8.68 -32.71 -19.82
N ARG A 438 9.20 -32.31 -18.67
CA ARG A 438 8.41 -32.23 -17.43
C ARG A 438 7.39 -31.09 -17.45
N LEU A 439 7.72 -29.96 -18.06
CA LEU A 439 6.74 -28.87 -18.26
C LEU A 439 5.61 -29.33 -19.19
N GLU A 440 5.90 -30.09 -20.24
CA GLU A 440 4.89 -30.71 -21.11
C GLU A 440 4.01 -31.70 -20.35
N GLU A 441 4.60 -32.55 -19.49
CA GLU A 441 3.85 -33.46 -18.61
C GLU A 441 2.93 -32.68 -17.65
N LEU A 442 3.37 -31.53 -17.15
CA LEU A 442 2.54 -30.66 -16.31
C LEU A 442 1.39 -30.02 -17.08
N LEU A 443 1.54 -29.70 -18.37
CA LEU A 443 0.42 -29.21 -19.19
C LEU A 443 -0.70 -30.25 -19.36
N LEU A 444 -0.40 -31.54 -19.26
CA LEU A 444 -1.44 -32.58 -19.23
C LEU A 444 -2.28 -32.51 -17.96
N THR A 445 -1.68 -32.04 -16.86
CA THR A 445 -2.34 -31.87 -15.56
C THR A 445 -3.01 -30.50 -15.44
N PHE A 446 -2.39 -29.47 -16.01
CA PHE A 446 -2.84 -28.07 -16.02
C PHE A 446 -2.90 -27.55 -17.47
N PRO A 447 -3.95 -27.92 -18.23
CA PRO A 447 -4.08 -27.50 -19.62
C PRO A 447 -4.15 -25.98 -19.76
N ASN A 448 -3.52 -25.43 -20.79
CA ASN A 448 -3.50 -23.99 -21.09
C ASN A 448 -2.94 -23.12 -19.96
N HIS A 449 -2.04 -23.64 -19.11
CA HIS A 449 -1.46 -22.86 -18.04
C HIS A 449 -0.44 -21.83 -18.58
N PRO A 450 -0.69 -20.51 -18.48
CA PRO A 450 0.08 -19.49 -19.19
C PRO A 450 1.55 -19.43 -18.76
N MET A 451 1.84 -19.68 -17.48
CA MET A 451 3.22 -19.67 -16.98
C MET A 451 4.04 -20.85 -17.52
N ILE A 452 3.43 -22.04 -17.63
CA ILE A 452 4.13 -23.25 -18.10
C ILE A 452 4.46 -23.09 -19.59
N LEU A 453 3.47 -22.63 -20.38
CA LEU A 453 3.66 -22.29 -21.79
C LEU A 453 4.75 -21.22 -21.99
N SER A 454 4.78 -20.20 -21.11
CA SER A 454 5.80 -19.14 -21.18
C SER A 454 7.22 -19.66 -20.89
N TYR A 455 7.37 -20.58 -19.93
CA TYR A 455 8.66 -21.23 -19.67
C TYR A 455 9.08 -22.18 -20.78
N LEU A 456 8.14 -22.95 -21.34
CA LEU A 456 8.39 -23.80 -22.51
C LEU A 456 8.87 -22.99 -23.71
N TRP A 457 8.22 -21.86 -23.99
CA TRP A 457 8.66 -20.93 -25.02
C TRP A 457 10.10 -20.45 -24.76
N ALA A 458 10.38 -19.93 -23.56
CA ALA A 458 11.69 -19.35 -23.23
C ALA A 458 12.84 -20.37 -23.30
N ILE A 459 12.62 -21.59 -22.82
CA ILE A 459 13.63 -22.66 -22.85
C ILE A 459 13.81 -23.17 -24.28
N THR A 460 12.72 -23.42 -25.01
CA THR A 460 12.77 -23.93 -26.40
C THR A 460 13.45 -22.92 -27.32
N TYR A 461 13.19 -21.62 -27.15
CA TYR A 461 13.83 -20.57 -27.92
C TYR A 461 15.36 -20.62 -27.74
N GLU A 462 15.83 -20.75 -26.50
CA GLU A 462 17.26 -20.83 -26.18
C GLU A 462 17.91 -22.13 -26.69
N SER A 463 17.25 -23.28 -26.51
CA SER A 463 17.85 -24.59 -26.79
C SER A 463 17.71 -25.05 -28.24
N GLU A 464 16.61 -24.71 -28.90
CA GLU A 464 16.22 -25.22 -30.23
C GLU A 464 16.00 -24.12 -31.26
N GLY A 465 15.95 -22.85 -30.83
CA GLY A 465 15.82 -21.69 -31.69
C GLY A 465 14.38 -21.22 -31.92
N PRO A 466 14.21 -20.10 -32.65
CA PRO A 466 12.93 -19.40 -32.78
C PRO A 466 11.84 -20.26 -33.44
N GLN A 467 12.21 -21.07 -34.44
CA GLN A 467 11.26 -21.89 -35.20
C GLN A 467 10.58 -22.97 -34.33
N ALA A 468 11.33 -23.59 -33.41
CA ALA A 468 10.77 -24.58 -32.48
C ALA A 468 9.85 -23.90 -31.44
N ALA A 469 10.20 -22.69 -31.00
CA ALA A 469 9.43 -21.94 -30.02
C ALA A 469 8.08 -21.42 -30.54
N ILE A 470 7.88 -21.32 -31.87
CA ILE A 470 6.61 -20.85 -32.48
C ILE A 470 5.42 -21.70 -32.03
N HIS A 471 5.60 -23.01 -31.84
CA HIS A 471 4.52 -23.87 -31.36
C HIS A 471 3.95 -23.37 -30.03
N TRP A 472 4.83 -23.13 -29.05
CA TRP A 472 4.44 -22.62 -27.73
C TRP A 472 3.91 -21.19 -27.79
N MET A 473 4.45 -20.36 -28.67
CA MET A 473 3.94 -19.00 -28.90
C MET A 473 2.50 -19.00 -29.40
N ASN A 474 2.14 -19.91 -30.32
CA ASN A 474 0.77 -20.03 -30.84
C ASN A 474 -0.23 -20.47 -29.76
N GLU A 475 0.18 -21.34 -28.83
CA GLU A 475 -0.66 -21.70 -27.68
C GLU A 475 -0.79 -20.52 -26.70
N LEU A 476 0.30 -19.77 -26.50
CA LEU A 476 0.36 -18.66 -25.54
C LEU A 476 -0.40 -17.41 -26.03
N ILE A 477 -0.44 -17.13 -27.33
CA ILE A 477 -1.00 -15.88 -27.87
C ILE A 477 -2.50 -15.70 -27.56
N HIS A 478 -3.22 -16.80 -27.39
CA HIS A 478 -4.62 -16.78 -26.99
C HIS A 478 -4.84 -16.38 -25.53
N LEU A 479 -3.80 -16.50 -24.70
CA LEU A 479 -3.81 -16.20 -23.27
C LEU A 479 -3.08 -14.89 -22.94
N LYS A 480 -2.04 -14.57 -23.73
CA LYS A 480 -1.18 -13.37 -23.62
C LYS A 480 -0.82 -12.89 -25.03
N SER A 481 -1.71 -12.13 -25.64
CA SER A 481 -1.56 -11.68 -27.03
C SER A 481 -0.34 -10.78 -27.22
N GLU A 482 0.09 -10.09 -26.16
CA GLU A 482 1.24 -9.19 -26.18
C GLU A 482 2.57 -9.92 -26.38
N MET A 483 2.64 -11.24 -26.20
CA MET A 483 3.87 -12.02 -26.44
C MET A 483 4.27 -12.05 -27.92
N ILE A 484 3.37 -11.72 -28.85
CA ILE A 484 3.72 -11.65 -30.28
C ILE A 484 4.69 -10.49 -30.59
N THR A 485 4.54 -9.34 -29.92
CA THR A 485 5.42 -8.18 -30.16
C THR A 485 6.84 -8.47 -29.67
N LEU A 486 6.98 -9.31 -28.66
CA LEU A 486 8.27 -9.82 -28.20
C LEU A 486 8.94 -10.74 -29.22
N GLN A 487 8.20 -11.69 -29.80
CA GLN A 487 8.71 -12.57 -30.87
C GLN A 487 9.21 -11.73 -32.05
N LEU A 488 8.40 -10.77 -32.50
CA LEU A 488 8.76 -9.83 -33.56
C LEU A 488 10.01 -9.03 -33.21
N ARG A 489 10.15 -8.60 -31.96
CA ARG A 489 11.33 -7.87 -31.49
C ARG A 489 12.61 -8.71 -31.53
N LEU A 490 12.54 -9.98 -31.15
CA LEU A 490 13.67 -10.91 -31.24
C LEU A 490 14.07 -11.21 -32.69
N GLU A 491 13.16 -11.01 -33.64
CA GLU A 491 13.35 -11.21 -35.09
C GLU A 491 13.66 -9.90 -35.84
N ASP A 492 14.14 -8.85 -35.15
CA ASP A 492 14.51 -7.53 -35.72
C ASP A 492 13.34 -6.75 -36.36
N HIS A 493 12.09 -7.01 -35.96
CA HIS A 493 10.91 -6.25 -36.40
C HIS A 493 10.56 -5.13 -35.40
N PHE A 494 11.14 -3.94 -35.62
CA PHE A 494 11.01 -2.77 -34.73
C PHE A 494 9.73 -1.94 -34.93
N GLU A 495 8.91 -2.27 -35.92
CA GLU A 495 7.71 -1.49 -36.29
C GLU A 495 6.59 -1.57 -35.25
N TYR A 496 6.67 -2.54 -34.32
CA TYR A 496 5.68 -2.77 -33.27
C TYR A 496 6.24 -2.37 -31.91
N PRO A 497 5.57 -1.48 -31.16
CA PRO A 497 6.02 -1.08 -29.83
C PRO A 497 5.91 -2.25 -28.85
N LEU A 498 6.94 -2.43 -28.03
CA LEU A 498 6.93 -3.40 -26.95
C LEU A 498 6.39 -2.72 -25.69
N ASN A 499 5.34 -3.28 -25.10
CA ASN A 499 4.84 -2.80 -23.80
C ASN A 499 5.86 -3.15 -22.70
N GLN A 500 6.13 -2.21 -21.81
CA GLN A 500 6.99 -2.38 -20.64
C GLN A 500 6.64 -3.61 -19.78
N GLN A 501 5.35 -3.87 -19.53
CA GLN A 501 4.93 -5.04 -18.76
C GLN A 501 5.29 -6.36 -19.45
N THR A 502 5.16 -6.41 -20.78
CA THR A 502 5.55 -7.57 -21.59
C THR A 502 7.07 -7.76 -21.56
N LEU A 503 7.82 -6.67 -21.66
CA LEU A 503 9.28 -6.68 -21.54
C LEU A 503 9.72 -7.21 -20.17
N GLU A 504 9.16 -6.69 -19.08
CA GLU A 504 9.46 -7.12 -17.71
C GLU A 504 9.17 -8.61 -17.51
N TYR A 505 7.99 -9.05 -17.97
CA TYR A 505 7.60 -10.45 -17.91
C TYR A 505 8.58 -11.34 -18.67
N CYS A 506 8.95 -10.94 -19.90
CA CYS A 506 9.92 -11.67 -20.72
C CYS A 506 11.28 -11.77 -20.05
N ILE A 507 11.86 -10.65 -19.64
CA ILE A 507 13.20 -10.63 -19.04
C ILE A 507 13.22 -11.49 -17.78
N GLN A 508 12.16 -11.41 -16.96
CA GLN A 508 12.01 -12.28 -15.81
C GLN A 508 12.05 -13.76 -16.20
N LEU A 509 11.29 -14.18 -17.21
CA LEU A 509 11.30 -15.57 -17.70
C LEU A 509 12.70 -15.99 -18.18
N LEU A 510 13.36 -15.16 -19.00
CA LEU A 510 14.68 -15.47 -19.56
C LEU A 510 15.75 -15.58 -18.47
N ILE A 511 15.70 -14.73 -17.44
CA ILE A 511 16.61 -14.81 -16.29
C ILE A 511 16.39 -16.11 -15.51
N GLN A 512 15.13 -16.44 -15.21
CA GLN A 512 14.75 -17.62 -14.42
C GLN A 512 15.08 -18.92 -15.13
N THR A 513 14.89 -18.93 -16.46
CA THR A 513 15.24 -20.04 -17.35
C THR A 513 16.68 -19.98 -17.82
N GLY A 514 17.52 -19.06 -17.35
CA GLY A 514 18.90 -18.95 -17.81
C GLY A 514 19.09 -18.85 -19.33
N SER A 515 18.07 -18.37 -20.05
CA SER A 515 18.08 -18.18 -21.51
C SER A 515 18.86 -16.91 -21.87
N TRP A 516 20.14 -16.93 -21.55
CA TRP A 516 21.01 -15.75 -21.59
C TRP A 516 21.30 -15.27 -23.01
N ASN A 517 21.42 -16.18 -23.99
CA ASN A 517 21.67 -15.77 -25.38
C ASN A 517 20.45 -15.06 -25.97
N THR A 518 19.26 -15.55 -25.64
CA THR A 518 17.99 -14.93 -26.01
C THR A 518 17.87 -13.54 -25.36
N LEU A 519 18.24 -13.42 -24.08
CA LEU A 519 18.24 -12.15 -23.36
C LEU A 519 19.22 -11.13 -23.97
N LEU A 520 20.44 -11.56 -24.31
CA LEU A 520 21.43 -10.70 -24.97
C LEU A 520 21.00 -10.29 -26.39
N THR A 521 20.27 -11.15 -27.09
CA THR A 521 19.64 -10.81 -28.38
C THR A 521 18.58 -9.74 -28.19
N LEU A 522 17.71 -9.89 -27.19
CA LEU A 522 16.72 -8.86 -26.83
C LEU A 522 17.38 -7.52 -26.47
N PHE A 523 18.48 -7.56 -25.71
CA PHE A 523 19.27 -6.38 -25.35
C PHE A 523 19.95 -5.73 -26.56
N ARG A 524 20.50 -6.53 -27.49
CA ARG A 524 21.08 -6.00 -28.73
C ARG A 524 20.03 -5.31 -29.60
N ASN A 525 18.82 -5.86 -29.60
CA ASN A 525 17.67 -5.40 -30.36
C ASN A 525 16.81 -4.40 -29.58
N SER A 526 17.28 -3.90 -28.44
CA SER A 526 16.56 -2.84 -27.74
C SER A 526 16.74 -1.53 -28.48
N SER A 527 15.64 -0.91 -28.91
CA SER A 527 15.65 0.47 -29.41
C SER A 527 15.52 1.45 -28.24
N PRO A 528 15.72 2.77 -28.46
CA PRO A 528 15.69 3.77 -27.38
C PRO A 528 14.35 3.89 -26.62
N ASP A 529 13.29 3.26 -27.12
CA ASP A 529 11.98 3.12 -26.47
C ASP A 529 11.98 2.07 -25.34
N ILE A 530 12.98 1.17 -25.30
CA ILE A 530 13.15 0.17 -24.26
C ILE A 530 14.08 0.71 -23.17
N ARG A 531 13.57 0.81 -21.94
CA ARG A 531 14.32 1.22 -20.75
C ARG A 531 14.62 0.01 -19.87
N TRP A 532 15.89 -0.36 -19.77
CA TRP A 532 16.33 -1.43 -18.87
C TRP A 532 16.44 -0.93 -17.43
N SER A 533 16.68 0.37 -17.28
CA SER A 533 16.77 1.08 -16.01
C SER A 533 15.47 1.15 -15.22
N ILE A 534 14.30 0.82 -15.80
CA ILE A 534 13.01 0.82 -15.07
C ILE A 534 12.53 -0.58 -14.72
N LEU A 535 13.33 -1.60 -15.02
CA LEU A 535 13.00 -2.98 -14.69
C LEU A 535 12.94 -3.18 -13.17
N PRO A 536 12.12 -4.12 -12.67
CA PRO A 536 12.08 -4.44 -11.26
C PRO A 536 13.47 -4.76 -10.70
N GLN A 537 13.77 -4.27 -9.50
CA GLN A 537 15.09 -4.45 -8.88
C GLN A 537 15.47 -5.93 -8.63
N SER A 538 14.48 -6.80 -8.43
CA SER A 538 14.69 -8.26 -8.36
C SER A 538 15.18 -8.84 -9.69
N THR A 539 14.87 -8.21 -10.82
CA THR A 539 15.34 -8.58 -12.16
C THR A 539 16.80 -8.17 -12.33
N LEU A 540 17.17 -6.94 -11.92
CA LEU A 540 18.59 -6.53 -11.85
C LEU A 540 19.40 -7.49 -11.00
N ALA A 541 18.92 -7.82 -9.80
CA ALA A 541 19.60 -8.79 -8.94
C ALA A 541 19.86 -10.12 -9.66
N GLY A 542 18.93 -10.59 -10.50
CA GLY A 542 19.13 -11.79 -11.31
C GLY A 542 20.17 -11.63 -12.42
N LEU A 543 20.25 -10.47 -13.08
CA LEU A 543 21.32 -10.17 -14.03
C LEU A 543 22.70 -10.12 -13.35
N LEU A 544 22.78 -9.56 -12.14
CA LEU A 544 24.01 -9.54 -11.34
C LEU A 544 24.46 -10.96 -10.93
N GLN A 545 23.57 -11.94 -10.98
CA GLN A 545 23.86 -13.37 -10.77
C GLN A 545 24.04 -14.17 -12.07
N SER A 546 23.97 -13.52 -13.24
CA SER A 546 24.22 -14.18 -14.52
C SER A 546 25.71 -14.61 -14.66
N PRO A 547 26.03 -15.59 -15.52
CA PRO A 547 27.40 -16.02 -15.74
C PRO A 547 28.30 -14.84 -16.15
N LEU A 548 29.56 -14.84 -15.70
CA LEU A 548 30.51 -13.75 -15.99
C LEU A 548 30.56 -13.38 -17.48
N ALA A 549 30.60 -14.37 -18.37
CA ALA A 549 30.63 -14.14 -19.81
C ALA A 549 29.39 -13.40 -20.35
N VAL A 550 28.22 -13.58 -19.73
CA VAL A 550 26.98 -12.88 -20.08
C VAL A 550 27.06 -11.42 -19.67
N GLN A 551 27.56 -11.14 -18.46
CA GLN A 551 27.76 -9.78 -17.96
C GLN A 551 28.77 -9.02 -18.83
N GLN A 552 29.88 -9.66 -19.22
CA GLN A 552 30.89 -9.05 -20.12
C GLN A 552 30.31 -8.74 -21.50
N GLN A 553 29.52 -9.67 -22.08
CA GLN A 553 28.85 -9.42 -23.36
C GLN A 553 27.81 -8.30 -23.24
N TRP A 554 27.08 -8.23 -22.12
CA TRP A 554 26.17 -7.13 -21.84
C TRP A 554 26.90 -5.78 -21.87
N CYS A 555 27.99 -5.67 -21.11
CA CYS A 555 28.82 -4.46 -21.06
C CYS A 555 29.34 -4.08 -22.46
N GLN A 556 29.80 -5.06 -23.25
CA GLN A 556 30.24 -4.86 -24.63
C GLN A 556 29.13 -4.31 -25.54
N ILE A 557 27.92 -4.87 -25.47
CA ILE A 557 26.76 -4.42 -26.27
C ILE A 557 26.40 -2.97 -25.90
N PHE A 558 26.34 -2.65 -24.60
CA PHE A 558 26.03 -1.30 -24.13
C PHE A 558 27.05 -0.27 -24.64
N SER A 559 28.34 -0.56 -24.52
CA SER A 559 29.40 0.33 -25.03
C SER A 559 29.24 0.57 -26.54
N GLN A 560 28.93 -0.47 -27.33
CA GLN A 560 28.71 -0.33 -28.78
C GLN A 560 27.47 0.52 -29.12
N GLN A 561 26.35 0.31 -28.43
CA GLN A 561 25.11 1.07 -28.65
C GLN A 561 25.26 2.53 -28.22
N SER A 562 25.92 2.80 -27.10
CA SER A 562 26.16 4.18 -26.61
C SER A 562 26.99 5.04 -27.59
N HIS A 563 27.87 4.42 -28.37
CA HIS A 563 28.62 5.10 -29.42
C HIS A 563 27.78 5.43 -30.68
N GLN A 564 26.67 4.71 -30.92
CA GLN A 564 25.84 4.85 -32.11
C GLN A 564 24.66 5.83 -31.94
N SER A 565 24.19 6.10 -30.71
CA SER A 565 23.02 6.93 -30.39
C SER A 565 23.18 8.45 -30.64
N ASN A 566 24.12 8.87 -31.48
CA ASN A 566 24.49 10.26 -31.75
C ASN A 566 23.42 11.14 -32.45
N ASN A 567 22.28 10.60 -32.89
CA ASN A 567 21.44 11.24 -33.93
C ASN A 567 19.94 11.43 -33.62
N VAL A 568 19.44 11.25 -32.40
CA VAL A 568 17.99 11.38 -32.12
C VAL A 568 17.65 12.68 -31.39
N GLN A 569 16.66 13.42 -31.91
CA GLN A 569 16.05 14.61 -31.29
C GLN A 569 14.96 14.19 -30.29
N THR A 570 15.27 14.24 -29.01
CA THR A 570 14.32 14.15 -27.90
C THR A 570 14.45 15.40 -27.03
N ASP A 571 13.43 15.70 -26.23
CA ASP A 571 13.47 16.76 -25.22
C ASP A 571 14.69 16.59 -24.28
N GLU A 572 15.39 17.69 -23.96
CA GLU A 572 16.71 17.66 -23.31
C GLU A 572 16.64 17.06 -21.89
N GLU A 573 15.63 17.42 -21.09
CA GLU A 573 15.47 16.92 -19.72
C GLU A 573 15.14 15.42 -19.69
N THR A 574 14.20 14.97 -20.53
CA THR A 574 13.83 13.55 -20.63
C THR A 574 15.00 12.69 -21.12
N ARG A 575 15.87 13.27 -21.94
CA ARG A 575 17.08 12.63 -22.44
C ARG A 575 18.16 12.50 -21.37
N ILE A 576 18.39 13.55 -20.56
CA ILE A 576 19.38 13.55 -19.47
C ILE A 576 19.05 12.50 -18.41
N SER A 577 17.77 12.40 -18.01
CA SER A 577 17.30 11.38 -17.06
C SER A 577 17.49 9.96 -17.63
N TYR A 578 17.10 9.73 -18.89
CA TYR A 578 17.30 8.44 -19.54
C TYR A 578 18.79 8.03 -19.58
N GLU A 579 19.67 8.91 -20.05
CA GLU A 579 21.11 8.62 -20.16
C GLU A 579 21.75 8.34 -18.79
N THR A 580 21.27 9.00 -17.73
CA THR A 580 21.73 8.78 -16.35
C THR A 580 21.31 7.41 -15.83
N SER A 581 20.02 7.09 -15.95
CA SER A 581 19.42 5.86 -15.44
C SER A 581 20.02 4.58 -16.05
N GLU A 582 20.15 4.57 -17.38
CA GLU A 582 20.71 3.45 -18.14
C GLU A 582 22.21 3.29 -17.84
N TRP A 583 22.93 4.40 -17.64
CA TRP A 583 24.33 4.31 -17.27
C TRP A 583 24.54 3.77 -15.85
N LEU A 584 23.74 4.18 -14.86
CA LEU A 584 23.80 3.61 -13.51
C LEU A 584 23.49 2.11 -13.51
N TYR A 585 22.56 1.68 -14.37
CA TYR A 585 22.26 0.25 -14.57
C TYR A 585 23.46 -0.50 -15.15
N TYR A 586 24.02 0.01 -16.24
CA TYR A 586 25.23 -0.53 -16.85
C TYR A 586 26.39 -0.60 -15.86
N ALA A 587 26.64 0.48 -15.10
CA ALA A 587 27.71 0.55 -14.12
C ALA A 587 27.55 -0.50 -13.01
N SER A 588 26.30 -0.81 -12.63
CA SER A 588 25.98 -1.88 -11.68
C SER A 588 26.41 -3.25 -12.20
N ILE A 589 26.15 -3.54 -13.48
CA ILE A 589 26.55 -4.81 -14.12
C ILE A 589 28.07 -4.86 -14.33
N ALA A 590 28.68 -3.77 -14.81
CA ALA A 590 30.13 -3.67 -15.01
C ALA A 590 30.90 -3.93 -13.71
N GLN A 591 30.46 -3.33 -12.60
CA GLN A 591 31.07 -3.56 -11.29
C GLN A 591 30.99 -5.04 -10.88
N ALA A 592 29.86 -5.70 -11.12
CA ALA A 592 29.66 -7.10 -10.72
C ALA A 592 30.56 -8.07 -11.49
N CYS A 593 30.88 -7.79 -12.77
CA CYS A 593 31.82 -8.59 -13.55
C CYS A 593 33.29 -8.17 -13.39
N GLY A 594 33.59 -7.18 -12.53
CA GLY A 594 34.94 -6.66 -12.30
C GLY A 594 35.47 -5.80 -13.45
N GLU A 595 34.61 -5.37 -14.37
CA GLU A 595 34.93 -4.37 -15.37
C GLU A 595 34.81 -2.96 -14.77
N THR A 596 35.59 -2.02 -15.28
CA THR A 596 35.42 -0.60 -14.98
C THR A 596 34.37 -0.03 -15.91
N SER A 597 33.34 0.62 -15.37
CA SER A 597 32.37 1.32 -16.20
C SER A 597 33.10 2.39 -17.02
N GLU A 598 32.81 2.49 -18.32
CA GLU A 598 33.34 3.58 -19.13
C GLU A 598 32.32 4.72 -19.14
N MET A 599 32.74 5.90 -18.66
CA MET A 599 31.94 7.12 -18.75
C MET A 599 32.44 7.98 -19.90
N ASN A 600 31.58 8.25 -20.88
CA ASN A 600 31.87 9.21 -21.96
C ASN A 600 31.48 10.64 -21.54
N GLY A 601 31.94 11.65 -22.28
CA GLY A 601 31.72 13.06 -21.94
C GLY A 601 30.24 13.45 -21.84
N ARG A 602 29.35 12.83 -22.63
CA ARG A 602 27.90 13.12 -22.57
C ARG A 602 27.26 12.59 -21.29
N ILE A 603 27.57 11.35 -20.90
CA ILE A 603 27.05 10.77 -19.66
C ILE A 603 27.55 11.57 -18.45
N GLU A 604 28.82 11.97 -18.46
CA GLU A 604 29.35 12.84 -17.43
C GLU A 604 28.60 14.18 -17.34
N ASP A 605 28.34 14.82 -18.49
CA ASP A 605 27.57 16.06 -18.55
C ASP A 605 26.12 15.84 -18.10
N ALA A 606 25.47 14.73 -18.49
CA ALA A 606 24.13 14.37 -18.06
C ALA A 606 24.04 14.20 -16.53
N LEU A 607 24.98 13.45 -15.93
CA LEU A 607 25.08 13.29 -14.47
C LEU A 607 25.27 14.63 -13.75
N ARG A 608 26.08 15.54 -14.31
CA ARG A 608 26.29 16.89 -13.75
C ARG A 608 25.05 17.77 -13.86
N LEU A 609 24.34 17.69 -14.98
CA LEU A 609 23.19 18.55 -15.30
C LEU A 609 21.90 18.09 -14.60
N SER A 610 21.82 16.84 -14.16
CA SER A 610 20.64 16.32 -13.44
C SER A 610 20.26 17.14 -12.20
N GLY A 611 21.23 17.74 -11.51
CA GLY A 611 21.00 18.49 -10.26
C GLY A 611 20.59 17.64 -9.05
N GLU A 612 20.39 16.33 -9.25
CA GLU A 612 19.95 15.37 -8.23
C GLU A 612 21.13 14.87 -7.40
N SER A 613 20.87 14.53 -6.12
CA SER A 613 21.91 14.06 -5.20
C SER A 613 22.55 12.74 -5.65
N ILE A 614 21.76 11.78 -6.12
CA ILE A 614 22.25 10.43 -6.44
C ILE A 614 23.15 10.41 -7.67
N PRO A 615 22.79 10.99 -8.83
CA PRO A 615 23.69 11.13 -9.97
C PRO A 615 25.00 11.85 -9.64
N LEU A 616 24.94 12.87 -8.79
CA LEU A 616 26.14 13.59 -8.33
C LEU A 616 27.01 12.71 -7.42
N VAL A 617 26.41 11.94 -6.51
CA VAL A 617 27.11 10.94 -5.70
C VAL A 617 27.73 9.86 -6.59
N ALA A 618 27.00 9.38 -7.58
CA ALA A 618 27.48 8.43 -8.58
C ALA A 618 28.70 8.97 -9.34
N LEU A 619 28.61 10.19 -9.86
CA LEU A 619 29.73 10.84 -10.55
C LEU A 619 30.95 11.00 -9.64
N ALA A 620 30.74 11.41 -8.39
CA ALA A 620 31.81 11.52 -7.41
C ALA A 620 32.43 10.15 -7.09
N TYR A 621 31.61 9.13 -6.89
CA TYR A 621 32.03 7.76 -6.64
C TYR A 621 32.83 7.18 -7.81
N TYR A 622 32.35 7.36 -9.04
CA TYR A 622 33.07 7.02 -10.26
C TYR A 622 34.46 7.68 -10.29
N LYS A 623 34.53 9.00 -10.10
CA LYS A 623 35.81 9.73 -10.08
C LYS A 623 36.75 9.19 -9.01
N LEU A 624 36.25 8.90 -7.81
CA LEU A 624 37.05 8.30 -6.73
C LEU A 624 37.62 6.93 -7.10
N GLN A 625 36.85 6.08 -7.78
CA GLN A 625 37.34 4.78 -8.26
C GLN A 625 38.48 4.91 -9.29
N HIS A 626 38.57 6.05 -9.97
CA HIS A 626 39.52 6.31 -11.06
C HIS A 626 40.66 7.30 -10.69
N ILE A 627 40.73 7.77 -9.43
CA ILE A 627 41.89 8.53 -8.92
C ILE A 627 43.06 7.55 -8.62
N ASP A 628 44.27 7.96 -9.01
CA ASP A 628 45.54 7.20 -9.04
C ASP A 628 45.74 6.20 -7.87
N PRO A 629 46.14 4.91 -8.11
CA PRO A 629 46.10 3.84 -7.11
C PRO A 629 47.03 3.99 -5.90
N LEU A 630 47.88 5.02 -5.89
CA LEU A 630 48.97 5.21 -4.94
C LEU A 630 48.53 5.49 -3.49
N ASP A 631 47.25 5.78 -3.25
CA ASP A 631 46.74 6.04 -1.89
C ASP A 631 45.30 5.52 -1.65
N SER A 632 44.96 4.37 -2.23
CA SER A 632 43.64 3.73 -2.08
C SER A 632 43.40 3.07 -0.71
N SER A 633 44.36 3.14 0.22
CA SER A 633 44.23 2.63 1.60
C SER A 633 43.32 3.47 2.50
N HIS A 634 42.89 4.67 2.05
CA HIS A 634 42.10 5.59 2.85
C HIS A 634 40.67 5.83 2.36
N ILE A 635 40.27 5.27 1.22
CA ILE A 635 38.84 5.23 0.86
C ILE A 635 38.22 4.10 1.68
N PRO A 636 37.29 4.39 2.62
CA PRO A 636 36.63 3.33 3.38
C PRO A 636 36.04 2.33 2.38
N LYS A 637 36.48 1.07 2.43
CA LYS A 637 35.83 0.02 1.66
C LYS A 637 34.35 0.00 2.05
N GLY A 638 33.49 0.40 1.11
CA GLY A 638 32.04 0.24 1.20
C GLY A 638 31.28 1.36 1.90
N SER A 639 31.13 2.53 1.27
CA SER A 639 29.98 3.38 1.61
C SER A 639 28.79 3.07 0.72
N ILE A 640 28.95 3.02 -0.61
CA ILE A 640 27.83 2.82 -1.52
C ILE A 640 28.29 2.02 -2.76
N CYS A 641 27.64 0.89 -3.08
CA CYS A 641 27.90 0.15 -4.32
C CYS A 641 26.97 0.59 -5.46
N TRP A 642 27.38 0.39 -6.73
CA TRP A 642 26.60 0.78 -7.90
C TRP A 642 25.17 0.20 -7.90
N PRO A 643 24.94 -1.08 -7.53
CA PRO A 643 23.58 -1.61 -7.40
C PRO A 643 22.68 -0.83 -6.44
N LEU A 644 23.24 -0.35 -5.33
CA LEU A 644 22.50 0.44 -4.36
C LEU A 644 22.28 1.89 -4.82
N LEU A 645 23.22 2.50 -5.56
CA LEU A 645 23.01 3.80 -6.22
C LEU A 645 21.91 3.73 -7.27
N PHE A 646 21.97 2.71 -8.13
CA PHE A 646 20.95 2.49 -9.16
C PHE A 646 19.57 2.30 -8.53
N ARG A 647 19.49 1.52 -7.45
CA ARG A 647 18.25 1.35 -6.70
C ARG A 647 17.68 2.67 -6.19
N SER A 648 18.50 3.46 -5.50
CA SER A 648 18.04 4.76 -5.00
C SER A 648 17.63 5.70 -6.14
N TYR A 649 18.26 5.61 -7.33
CA TYR A 649 17.92 6.42 -8.50
C TYR A 649 16.53 6.11 -9.10
N ILE A 650 16.09 4.84 -9.15
CA ILE A 650 14.72 4.52 -9.62
C ILE A 650 13.65 5.04 -8.65
N ASP A 651 13.97 5.06 -7.36
CA ASP A 651 13.01 5.33 -6.30
C ASP A 651 12.77 6.84 -6.04
N ILE A 652 13.38 7.74 -6.82
CA ILE A 652 13.12 9.19 -6.90
C ILE A 652 12.22 9.46 -8.10
#